data_AF-A0A8J4A784-F1
#
_entry.id   AF-A0A8J4A784-F1
#
_cell.length_a   1.000
_cell.length_b   1.000
_cell.length_c   1.000
_cell.angle_alpha   90.00
_cell.angle_beta   90.00
_cell.angle_gamma   90.00
#
_symmetry.space_group_name_H-M   'P 1'
#
loop_
_entity.id
_entity.type
_entity.pdbx_description
1 polymer ?
#
loop_
_entity_poly.entity_id
_entity_poly.type
_entity_poly.pdbx_seq_one_letter_code
_entity_poly.pdbx_strand_id
1 'polypeptide(L)'
;MVSNRSLRIVEAEPTVVAVDGLALEAMLSEGVLSGDAGPLPSAPRILSFSHNILFDYAAAIYVLHDPLDQRRLLETFDADPSLPLVARPSLELLADLLWKHRAAGVFWPLCLALAASQHVLASLAFAARLLRLIHAVEDLDPLAPQPGRTDRAAGLLPEQELVRQLAGALRTPAVLADPAAAVVPIAALALRLAGNANTSYSDAALAADLLHGLQLRVPLSAGDLGSGDRGQAVASLLDGCRADPRRMERLAEAAARQLPHVIGTSAAARGAAGRLLDDAAALREWGGTVLIWLADAVVPAASVDPELARRIATAIVTFREVRDEQISLGGSAVVPMNTSRRQNAEFAVYQLGQAFDRLCSTDLRVAAEIFCVLAEDDASSWPTRGNWPISISGATGSLRYGRDFSMIDRDAGETMAHGLAAALVDARSIEAGPAIRVLVQQLQSAEAWAALMTAGDPVRLGLLLLPVLDSGALLAHPETHSAAATLLAAAAEHEPALAERLELAVAQAHALIDANGGAQRMKDALIGCLRAESITSVEFKTRLAELGPAGPPQALPRVRPIGEFGSWSTVDRLAERGIEFGAPLTTAARALDEALTAATSGGTDRSDAERTLSDRFTEADAVFARCQDLPADLELMLLRAAEVLARNPTATPGNALGERVLALLTDASNHPDAGKFL
;
A
#
# COMPACT_ATOMS: atom_id res chain seq x y z
N MET A 1 45.06 -12.06 20.47
CA MET A 1 45.62 -11.08 21.44
C MET A 1 44.55 -10.15 22.02
N VAL A 2 43.25 -10.29 21.71
CA VAL A 2 42.19 -9.49 22.33
C VAL A 2 40.93 -10.34 22.53
N SER A 3 40.72 -10.86 23.75
CA SER A 3 39.54 -11.67 24.08
C SER A 3 38.46 -10.88 24.82
N ASN A 4 38.82 -9.74 25.42
CA ASN A 4 37.95 -8.82 26.14
C ASN A 4 38.51 -7.43 25.90
N ARG A 5 37.81 -6.50 25.23
CA ARG A 5 38.13 -5.06 24.95
C ARG A 5 39.22 -4.42 25.84
N SER A 6 40.45 -4.92 25.72
CA SER A 6 41.62 -4.56 26.50
C SER A 6 42.79 -5.20 25.75
N LEU A 7 43.69 -4.36 25.25
CA LEU A 7 44.98 -4.81 24.74
C LEU A 7 45.77 -5.26 25.96
N ARG A 8 45.80 -6.58 26.18
CA ARG A 8 46.55 -7.20 27.28
C ARG A 8 47.89 -7.63 26.72
N ILE A 9 48.91 -6.83 27.00
CA ILE A 9 50.29 -7.22 26.68
C ILE A 9 50.86 -7.85 27.94
N VAL A 10 51.37 -9.07 27.78
CA VAL A 10 52.14 -9.74 28.81
C VAL A 10 53.45 -8.98 28.95
N GLU A 11 53.75 -8.46 30.13
CA GLU A 11 55.06 -7.88 30.43
C GLU A 11 56.14 -8.96 30.24
N ALA A 12 56.82 -8.92 29.09
CA ALA A 12 57.96 -9.78 28.77
C ALA A 12 59.09 -8.91 28.20
N GLU A 13 60.28 -9.01 28.78
CA GLU A 13 61.48 -8.38 28.25
C GLU A 13 61.88 -9.02 26.90
N PRO A 14 62.21 -8.24 25.84
CA PRO A 14 62.18 -6.78 25.69
C PRO A 14 61.32 -6.35 24.49
N THR A 15 60.13 -5.79 24.74
CA THR A 15 59.48 -4.85 23.78
C THR A 15 59.61 -3.39 24.22
N VAL A 16 60.22 -3.14 25.38
CA VAL A 16 60.37 -1.84 26.02
C VAL A 16 61.87 -1.62 26.27
N VAL A 17 62.46 -0.63 25.62
CA VAL A 17 63.88 -0.27 25.82
C VAL A 17 63.97 0.65 27.03
N ALA A 18 65.13 0.75 27.70
CA ALA A 18 65.30 1.57 28.91
C ALA A 18 64.85 3.06 28.80
N VAL A 19 64.69 3.58 27.58
CA VAL A 19 64.19 4.93 27.28
C VAL A 19 62.66 5.04 27.43
N ASP A 20 61.93 3.94 27.23
CA ASP A 20 60.48 3.84 27.36
C ASP A 20 60.04 3.69 28.82
N GLY A 21 60.96 3.37 29.75
CA GLY A 21 60.68 3.18 31.17
C GLY A 21 60.13 4.43 31.85
N LEU A 22 60.64 5.62 31.54
CA LEU A 22 60.14 6.88 32.10
C LEU A 22 58.75 7.25 31.56
N ALA A 23 58.49 7.01 30.27
CA ALA A 23 57.18 7.26 29.67
C ALA A 23 56.14 6.26 30.19
N LEU A 24 56.53 4.99 30.36
CA LEU A 24 55.68 3.94 30.91
C LEU A 24 55.36 4.19 32.39
N GLU A 25 56.36 4.58 33.20
CA GLU A 25 56.16 4.98 34.60
C GLU A 25 55.29 6.25 34.70
N ALA A 26 55.46 7.21 33.81
CA ALA A 26 54.57 8.38 33.72
C ALA A 26 53.13 7.97 33.38
N MET A 27 52.92 7.11 32.38
CA MET A 27 51.57 6.64 32.00
C MET A 27 50.90 5.80 33.09
N LEU A 28 51.67 5.03 33.88
CA LEU A 28 51.16 4.29 35.04
C LEU A 28 50.86 5.21 36.24
N SER A 29 51.70 6.21 36.50
CA SER A 29 51.53 7.15 37.61
C SER A 29 50.42 8.19 37.36
N GLU A 30 50.23 8.60 36.11
CA GLU A 30 49.15 9.50 35.68
C GLU A 30 47.82 8.76 35.46
N GLY A 31 47.79 7.44 35.66
CA GLY A 31 46.58 6.63 35.57
C GLY A 31 46.07 6.40 34.15
N VAL A 32 46.91 6.59 33.12
CA VAL A 32 46.60 6.27 31.72
C VAL A 32 46.62 4.75 31.51
N LEU A 33 47.57 4.06 32.12
CA LEU A 33 47.68 2.60 32.17
C LEU A 33 47.42 2.09 33.59
N SER A 34 46.91 0.87 33.67
CA SER A 34 46.68 0.10 34.89
C SER A 34 47.40 -1.24 34.77
N GLY A 35 48.03 -1.68 35.85
CA GLY A 35 48.64 -3.01 35.93
C GLY A 35 47.71 -3.96 36.69
N ASP A 36 47.17 -4.96 36.00
CA ASP A 36 46.48 -6.07 36.63
C ASP A 36 47.51 -7.12 37.08
N ALA A 37 47.50 -7.45 38.36
CA ALA A 37 48.23 -8.61 38.86
C ALA A 37 47.63 -9.88 38.24
N GLY A 38 48.46 -10.69 37.59
CA GLY A 38 48.01 -11.97 37.04
C GLY A 38 47.41 -12.88 38.11
N PRO A 39 46.68 -13.93 37.73
CA PRO A 39 46.00 -14.83 38.67
C PRO A 39 46.95 -15.62 39.60
N LEU A 40 48.27 -15.55 39.37
CA LEU A 40 49.31 -16.18 40.18
C LEU A 40 50.38 -15.14 40.59
N PRO A 41 50.99 -15.26 41.79
CA PRO A 41 52.00 -14.31 42.29
C PRO A 41 53.26 -14.19 41.42
N SER A 42 53.49 -15.16 40.52
CA SER A 42 54.62 -15.21 39.57
C SER A 42 54.19 -15.01 38.12
N ALA A 43 52.90 -14.74 37.86
CA ALA A 43 52.42 -14.45 36.52
C ALA A 43 52.85 -13.03 36.11
N PRO A 44 53.25 -12.85 34.84
CA PRO A 44 53.59 -11.53 34.31
C PRO A 44 52.43 -10.55 34.47
N ARG A 45 52.74 -9.28 34.79
CA ARG A 45 51.71 -8.25 34.93
C ARG A 45 51.09 -7.99 33.56
N ILE A 46 49.79 -7.76 33.57
CA ILE A 46 49.05 -7.40 32.38
C ILE A 46 48.83 -5.89 32.45
N LEU A 47 49.38 -5.17 31.48
CA LEU A 47 49.10 -3.75 31.31
C LEU A 47 47.81 -3.58 30.50
N SER A 48 46.94 -2.69 30.97
CA SER A 48 45.70 -2.28 30.30
C SER A 48 45.51 -0.78 30.36
N PHE A 49 44.80 -0.20 29.39
CA PHE A 49 44.36 1.20 29.51
C PHE A 49 43.33 1.33 30.61
N SER A 50 43.49 2.34 31.48
CA SER A 50 42.54 2.62 32.56
C SER A 50 41.20 3.16 32.04
N HIS A 51 41.19 3.74 30.83
CA HIS A 51 40.00 4.28 30.19
C HIS A 51 39.90 3.83 28.72
N ASN A 52 38.72 3.35 28.33
CA ASN A 52 38.46 2.86 26.97
C ASN A 52 38.68 3.94 25.89
N ILE A 53 38.44 5.23 26.20
CA ILE A 53 38.65 6.31 25.24
C ILE A 53 40.14 6.52 24.87
N LEU A 54 41.04 6.32 25.84
CA LEU A 54 42.49 6.41 25.60
C LEU A 54 42.98 5.21 24.79
N PHE A 55 42.41 4.03 25.05
CA PHE A 55 42.60 2.86 24.21
C PHE A 55 42.14 3.13 22.77
N ASP A 56 40.93 3.65 22.58
CA ASP A 56 40.38 3.91 21.24
C ASP A 56 41.20 4.95 20.47
N TYR A 57 41.70 5.98 21.17
CA TYR A 57 42.62 6.95 20.60
C TYR A 57 43.96 6.33 20.20
N ALA A 58 44.58 5.57 21.10
CA ALA A 58 45.85 4.91 20.82
C ALA A 58 45.71 3.89 19.67
N ALA A 59 44.63 3.09 19.66
CA ALA A 59 44.35 2.15 18.59
C ALA A 59 44.12 2.87 17.25
N ALA A 60 43.36 3.97 17.23
CA ALA A 60 43.15 4.76 16.02
C ALA A 60 44.46 5.28 15.42
N ILE A 61 45.38 5.78 16.26
CA ILE A 61 46.63 6.42 15.81
C ILE A 61 47.75 5.41 15.52
N TYR A 62 47.95 4.43 16.39
CA TYR A 62 49.14 3.57 16.36
C TYR A 62 48.88 2.18 15.77
N VAL A 63 47.62 1.75 15.71
CA VAL A 63 47.26 0.43 15.15
C VAL A 63 46.59 0.59 13.80
N LEU A 64 45.65 1.53 13.67
CA LEU A 64 44.80 1.65 12.48
C LEU A 64 45.28 2.73 11.50
N HIS A 65 45.98 3.76 11.97
CA HIS A 65 46.50 4.82 11.11
C HIS A 65 47.95 4.53 10.72
N ASP A 66 48.20 4.48 9.41
CA ASP A 66 49.55 4.58 8.86
C ASP A 66 49.62 5.86 8.00
N PRO A 67 50.45 6.85 8.37
CA PRO A 67 50.55 8.12 7.65
C PRO A 67 51.29 7.99 6.31
N LEU A 68 52.00 6.89 6.06
CA LEU A 68 52.81 6.67 4.87
C LEU A 68 52.15 5.71 3.87
N ASP A 69 51.42 4.69 4.35
CA ASP A 69 50.71 3.75 3.50
C ASP A 69 49.36 3.30 4.08
N GLN A 70 48.28 3.88 3.56
CA GLN A 70 46.92 3.55 3.99
C GLN A 70 46.46 2.13 3.64
N ARG A 71 47.14 1.44 2.71
CA ARG A 71 46.81 0.05 2.39
C ARG A 71 47.16 -0.89 3.52
N ARG A 72 48.09 -0.50 4.41
CA ARG A 72 48.40 -1.26 5.63
C ARG A 72 47.21 -1.47 6.54
N LEU A 73 46.19 -0.60 6.50
CA LEU A 73 44.96 -0.84 7.26
C LEU A 73 44.23 -2.10 6.77
N LEU A 74 44.15 -2.29 5.45
CA LEU A 74 43.55 -3.49 4.86
C LEU A 74 44.39 -4.73 5.18
N GLU A 75 45.72 -4.64 5.05
CA GLU A 75 46.63 -5.73 5.42
C GLU A 75 46.50 -6.11 6.90
N THR A 76 46.28 -5.11 7.77
CA THR A 76 46.05 -5.32 9.21
C THR A 76 44.74 -6.07 9.44
N PHE A 77 43.68 -5.76 8.70
CA PHE A 77 42.43 -6.50 8.79
C PHE A 77 42.48 -7.88 8.15
N ASP A 78 43.29 -8.06 7.09
CA ASP A 78 43.52 -9.39 6.52
C ASP A 78 44.27 -10.29 7.52
N ALA A 79 45.19 -9.72 8.30
CA ALA A 79 45.89 -10.41 9.37
C ALA A 79 44.99 -10.70 10.59
N ASP A 80 44.06 -9.81 10.93
CA ASP A 80 43.06 -10.00 11.99
C ASP A 80 41.64 -9.55 11.56
N PRO A 81 40.85 -10.44 10.93
CA PRO A 81 39.50 -10.13 10.46
C PRO A 81 38.51 -9.81 11.59
N SER A 82 38.84 -10.12 12.85
CA SER A 82 38.00 -9.81 14.01
C SER A 82 38.21 -8.40 14.54
N LEU A 83 39.32 -7.75 14.15
CA LEU A 83 39.71 -6.43 14.65
C LEU A 83 38.63 -5.35 14.45
N PRO A 84 37.93 -5.25 13.31
CA PRO A 84 36.87 -4.25 13.13
C PRO A 84 35.72 -4.35 14.15
N LEU A 85 35.43 -5.55 14.65
CA LEU A 85 34.39 -5.76 15.66
C LEU A 85 34.82 -5.19 17.02
N VAL A 86 36.09 -5.35 17.36
CA VAL A 86 36.65 -4.93 18.66
C VAL A 86 37.00 -3.45 18.66
N ALA A 87 37.58 -2.96 17.57
CA ALA A 87 38.11 -1.60 17.42
C ALA A 87 37.11 -0.62 16.77
N ARG A 88 35.80 -0.93 16.77
CA ARG A 88 34.79 -0.06 16.13
C ARG A 88 34.87 1.41 16.59
N PRO A 89 34.92 1.76 17.89
CA PRO A 89 35.01 3.16 18.28
C PRO A 89 36.32 3.81 17.83
N SER A 90 37.40 3.04 17.77
CA SER A 90 38.70 3.47 17.23
C SER A 90 38.62 3.75 15.71
N LEU A 91 37.82 2.99 14.96
CA LEU A 91 37.56 3.25 13.53
C LEU A 91 36.73 4.52 13.31
N GLU A 92 35.73 4.76 14.15
CA GLU A 92 34.94 6.00 14.09
C GLU A 92 35.83 7.22 14.38
N LEU A 93 36.76 7.11 15.33
CA LEU A 93 37.74 8.14 15.61
C LEU A 93 38.76 8.33 14.47
N LEU A 94 39.23 7.24 13.85
CA LEU A 94 40.08 7.33 12.66
C LEU A 94 39.37 8.08 11.53
N ALA A 95 38.10 7.77 11.27
CA ALA A 95 37.30 8.47 10.28
C ALA A 95 37.22 9.98 10.56
N ASP A 96 37.05 10.40 11.83
CA ASP A 96 37.07 11.82 12.22
C ASP A 96 38.40 12.51 11.91
N LEU A 97 39.51 11.85 12.24
CA LEU A 97 40.85 12.38 12.03
C LEU A 97 41.14 12.58 10.55
N LEU A 98 40.80 11.58 9.73
CA LEU A 98 40.97 11.63 8.28
C LEU A 98 40.02 12.64 7.62
N TRP A 99 38.79 12.79 8.14
CA TRP A 99 37.84 13.78 7.64
C TRP A 99 38.29 15.22 7.90
N LYS A 100 38.83 15.50 9.09
CA LYS A 100 39.39 16.82 9.43
C LYS A 100 40.53 17.22 8.49
N HIS A 101 41.30 16.25 8.01
CA HIS A 101 42.42 16.46 7.09
C HIS A 101 42.11 15.99 5.66
N ARG A 102 40.83 15.94 5.27
CA ARG A 102 40.41 15.38 3.96
C ARG A 102 40.99 16.08 2.75
N ALA A 103 41.41 17.34 2.88
CA ALA A 103 42.13 18.09 1.85
C ALA A 103 43.44 17.41 1.41
N ALA A 104 44.03 16.55 2.26
CA ALA A 104 45.19 15.73 1.90
C ALA A 104 44.86 14.62 0.87
N GLY A 105 43.58 14.42 0.50
CA GLY A 105 43.16 13.47 -0.54
C GLY A 105 43.10 12.01 -0.09
N VAL A 106 43.23 11.75 1.21
CA VAL A 106 43.41 10.41 1.79
C VAL A 106 42.10 9.71 2.11
N PHE A 107 41.11 10.46 2.61
CA PHE A 107 39.89 9.89 3.18
C PHE A 107 39.12 9.03 2.18
N TRP A 108 38.82 9.58 0.99
CA TRP A 108 37.98 8.91 -0.01
C TRP A 108 38.62 7.65 -0.60
N PRO A 109 39.90 7.66 -1.02
CA PRO A 109 40.56 6.43 -1.46
C PRO A 109 40.48 5.30 -0.43
N LEU A 110 40.65 5.60 0.87
CA LEU A 110 40.54 4.58 1.91
C LEU A 110 39.11 4.07 2.07
N CYS A 111 38.10 4.95 2.13
CA CYS A 111 36.70 4.56 2.23
C CYS A 111 36.27 3.65 1.06
N LEU A 112 36.68 3.99 -0.16
CA LEU A 112 36.39 3.19 -1.34
C LEU A 112 37.17 1.87 -1.34
N ALA A 113 38.42 1.86 -0.89
CA ALA A 113 39.18 0.62 -0.75
C ALA A 113 38.57 -0.34 0.30
N LEU A 114 38.06 0.20 1.42
CA LEU A 114 37.32 -0.57 2.42
C LEU A 114 36.02 -1.13 1.85
N ALA A 115 35.25 -0.32 1.11
CA ALA A 115 34.02 -0.77 0.46
C ALA A 115 34.26 -1.82 -0.63
N ALA A 116 35.43 -1.80 -1.29
CA ALA A 116 35.86 -2.81 -2.24
C ALA A 116 36.36 -4.12 -1.58
N SER A 117 36.63 -4.10 -0.28
CA SER A 117 37.22 -5.22 0.46
C SER A 117 36.18 -6.16 1.07
N GLN A 118 36.62 -7.26 1.68
CA GLN A 118 35.74 -8.15 2.45
C GLN A 118 35.47 -7.65 3.88
N HIS A 119 36.04 -6.53 4.29
CA HIS A 119 35.95 -5.97 5.65
C HIS A 119 34.69 -5.12 5.86
N VAL A 120 33.52 -5.75 5.67
CA VAL A 120 32.20 -5.08 5.69
C VAL A 120 31.96 -4.30 6.99
N LEU A 121 32.41 -4.81 8.14
CA LEU A 121 32.23 -4.12 9.42
C LEU A 121 33.03 -2.81 9.50
N ALA A 122 34.25 -2.78 8.95
CA ALA A 122 35.06 -1.57 8.90
C ALA A 122 34.45 -0.55 7.93
N SER A 123 34.06 -1.00 6.72
CA SER A 123 33.39 -0.16 5.74
C SER A 123 32.09 0.45 6.30
N LEU A 124 31.27 -0.35 6.99
CA LEU A 124 30.04 0.10 7.64
C LEU A 124 30.30 1.11 8.76
N ALA A 125 31.37 0.94 9.54
CA ALA A 125 31.74 1.91 10.57
C ALA A 125 32.10 3.28 9.96
N PHE A 126 32.85 3.28 8.85
CA PHE A 126 33.15 4.49 8.09
C PHE A 126 31.89 5.12 7.48
N ALA A 127 31.01 4.33 6.85
CA ALA A 127 29.75 4.81 6.28
C ALA A 127 28.86 5.46 7.36
N ALA A 128 28.68 4.77 8.50
CA ALA A 128 27.92 5.27 9.63
C ALA A 128 28.49 6.58 10.18
N ARG A 129 29.81 6.68 10.28
CA ARG A 129 30.46 7.90 10.78
C ARG A 129 30.36 9.04 9.76
N LEU A 130 30.49 8.75 8.47
CA LEU A 130 30.35 9.72 7.39
C LEU A 130 29.01 10.46 7.44
N LEU A 131 27.89 9.77 7.71
CA LEU A 131 26.58 10.42 7.88
C LEU A 131 26.53 11.51 8.96
N ARG A 132 27.41 11.44 9.96
CA ARG A 132 27.52 12.45 11.03
C ARG A 132 28.50 13.59 10.67
N LEU A 133 29.32 13.38 9.64
CA LEU A 133 30.41 14.28 9.26
C LEU A 133 30.06 15.14 8.05
N ILE A 134 29.14 14.70 7.19
CA ILE A 134 28.65 15.44 6.04
C ILE A 134 27.76 16.60 6.44
N HIS A 135 27.97 17.75 5.80
CA HIS A 135 27.18 18.96 6.01
C HIS A 135 26.82 19.65 4.69
N ALA A 136 27.60 19.44 3.63
CA ALA A 136 27.41 20.04 2.32
C ALA A 136 27.14 18.97 1.24
N VAL A 137 26.54 19.35 0.12
CA VAL A 137 26.22 18.41 -0.98
C VAL A 137 27.50 17.88 -1.62
N GLU A 138 28.50 18.74 -1.71
CA GLU A 138 29.82 18.49 -2.30
C GLU A 138 30.62 17.47 -1.49
N ASP A 139 30.30 17.31 -0.20
CA ASP A 139 30.92 16.30 0.65
C ASP A 139 30.71 14.88 0.09
N LEU A 140 29.63 14.64 -0.68
CA LEU A 140 29.32 13.33 -1.26
C LEU A 140 29.65 13.23 -2.76
N ASP A 141 30.35 14.21 -3.36
CA ASP A 141 30.72 14.20 -4.78
C ASP A 141 31.50 12.94 -5.21
N PRO A 142 32.43 12.38 -4.40
CA PRO A 142 33.14 11.16 -4.77
C PRO A 142 32.25 9.92 -4.88
N LEU A 143 31.01 9.97 -4.39
CA LEU A 143 30.01 8.90 -4.51
C LEU A 143 28.98 9.17 -5.61
N ALA A 144 29.00 10.36 -6.21
CA ALA A 144 28.11 10.69 -7.30
C ALA A 144 28.51 9.92 -8.57
N PRO A 145 27.57 9.22 -9.23
CA PRO A 145 27.89 8.52 -10.46
C PRO A 145 28.07 9.52 -11.61
N GLN A 146 28.85 9.12 -12.61
CA GLN A 146 28.90 9.86 -13.88
C GLN A 146 27.55 9.71 -14.62
N PRO A 147 27.08 10.75 -15.35
CA PRO A 147 25.87 10.64 -16.15
C PRO A 147 25.96 9.55 -17.21
N GLY A 148 24.91 8.73 -17.35
CA GLY A 148 24.84 7.65 -18.33
C GLY A 148 25.63 6.39 -17.95
N ARG A 149 26.05 6.27 -16.69
CA ARG A 149 26.70 5.07 -16.17
C ARG A 149 25.78 3.85 -16.32
N THR A 150 26.33 2.74 -16.81
CA THR A 150 25.61 1.49 -16.99
C THR A 150 25.95 0.46 -15.92
N ASP A 151 25.05 -0.52 -15.72
CA ASP A 151 25.31 -1.63 -14.80
C ASP A 151 26.54 -2.46 -15.24
N ARG A 152 27.30 -2.94 -14.27
CA ARG A 152 28.35 -3.94 -14.47
C ARG A 152 27.78 -5.36 -14.34
N ALA A 153 28.39 -6.30 -15.07
CA ALA A 153 28.08 -7.72 -14.93
C ALA A 153 28.54 -8.32 -13.58
N ALA A 154 29.49 -7.68 -12.89
CA ALA A 154 30.21 -8.24 -11.73
C ALA A 154 29.98 -7.43 -10.43
N GLY A 155 28.72 -7.30 -9.99
CA GLY A 155 28.38 -6.70 -8.70
C GLY A 155 28.47 -5.17 -8.63
N LEU A 156 28.38 -4.62 -7.42
CA LEU A 156 28.42 -3.18 -7.15
C LEU A 156 29.85 -2.63 -7.22
N LEU A 157 29.98 -1.39 -7.71
CA LEU A 157 31.21 -0.62 -7.58
C LEU A 157 31.48 -0.23 -6.11
N PRO A 158 32.73 0.06 -5.73
CA PRO A 158 33.05 0.45 -4.36
C PRO A 158 32.25 1.66 -3.86
N GLU A 159 32.05 2.67 -4.71
CA GLU A 159 31.21 3.83 -4.38
C GLU A 159 29.75 3.44 -4.15
N GLN A 160 29.21 2.52 -4.96
CA GLN A 160 27.85 2.01 -4.81
C GLN A 160 27.68 1.17 -3.56
N GLU A 161 28.68 0.36 -3.24
CA GLU A 161 28.69 -0.45 -2.02
C GLU A 161 28.74 0.45 -0.77
N LEU A 162 29.52 1.54 -0.80
CA LEU A 162 29.50 2.52 0.27
C LEU A 162 28.15 3.23 0.38
N VAL A 163 27.51 3.57 -0.74
CA VAL A 163 26.13 4.13 -0.74
C VAL A 163 25.11 3.16 -0.14
N ARG A 164 25.21 1.86 -0.46
CA ARG A 164 24.36 0.82 0.13
C ARG A 164 24.50 0.78 1.66
N GLN A 165 25.72 0.90 2.15
CA GLN A 165 26.01 0.95 3.58
C GLN A 165 25.53 2.25 4.23
N LEU A 166 25.63 3.40 3.53
CA LEU A 166 25.03 4.66 3.97
C LEU A 166 23.50 4.53 4.11
N ALA A 167 22.83 3.92 3.14
CA ALA A 167 21.39 3.67 3.21
C ALA A 167 21.01 2.80 4.42
N GLY A 168 21.77 1.72 4.67
CA GLY A 168 21.58 0.86 5.84
C GLY A 168 21.82 1.58 7.17
N ALA A 169 22.88 2.38 7.27
CA ALA A 169 23.21 3.16 8.46
C ALA A 169 22.16 4.25 8.73
N LEU A 170 21.67 4.94 7.68
CA LEU A 170 20.61 5.94 7.77
C LEU A 170 19.33 5.34 8.38
N ARG A 171 18.92 4.15 7.91
CA ARG A 171 17.72 3.45 8.39
C ARG A 171 17.79 3.00 9.85
N THR A 172 18.99 2.93 10.44
CA THR A 172 19.20 2.31 11.75
C THR A 172 19.37 3.37 12.86
N PRO A 173 18.37 3.60 13.73
CA PRO A 173 18.45 4.67 14.74
C PRO A 173 19.60 4.52 15.74
N ALA A 174 19.96 3.28 16.08
CA ALA A 174 21.09 2.98 16.96
C ALA A 174 22.46 3.37 16.35
N VAL A 175 22.52 3.50 15.02
CA VAL A 175 23.73 3.89 14.28
C VAL A 175 23.75 5.41 14.06
N LEU A 176 22.63 5.99 13.63
CA LEU A 176 22.49 7.43 13.43
C LEU A 176 21.29 7.94 14.23
N ALA A 177 21.55 8.49 15.42
CA ALA A 177 20.52 8.99 16.30
C ALA A 177 19.77 10.19 15.69
N ASP A 178 20.51 11.17 15.17
CA ASP A 178 19.98 12.36 14.51
C ASP A 178 20.47 12.46 13.05
N PRO A 179 19.57 12.34 12.06
CA PRO A 179 19.91 12.45 10.64
C PRO A 179 19.90 13.89 10.09
N ALA A 180 19.56 14.92 10.89
CA ALA A 180 19.24 16.26 10.38
C ALA A 180 20.31 16.85 9.44
N ALA A 181 21.59 16.78 9.82
CA ALA A 181 22.70 17.31 9.02
C ALA A 181 22.89 16.58 7.68
N ALA A 182 22.49 15.30 7.60
CA ALA A 182 22.66 14.46 6.42
C ALA A 182 21.51 14.58 5.40
N VAL A 183 20.37 15.18 5.77
CA VAL A 183 19.16 15.18 4.92
C VAL A 183 19.43 15.77 3.53
N VAL A 184 20.00 16.97 3.46
CA VAL A 184 20.23 17.67 2.19
C VAL A 184 21.30 16.96 1.34
N PRO A 185 22.50 16.62 1.86
CA PRO A 185 23.48 15.90 1.07
C PRO A 185 22.98 14.54 0.55
N ILE A 186 22.25 13.79 1.36
CA ILE A 186 21.73 12.47 0.96
C ILE A 186 20.59 12.60 -0.07
N ALA A 187 19.72 13.61 0.06
CA ALA A 187 18.69 13.89 -0.94
C ALA A 187 19.32 14.24 -2.30
N ALA A 188 20.35 15.10 -2.31
CA ALA A 188 21.08 15.45 -3.51
C ALA A 188 21.82 14.24 -4.13
N LEU A 189 22.43 13.38 -3.31
CA LEU A 189 23.04 12.14 -3.80
C LEU A 189 22.00 11.19 -4.41
N ALA A 190 20.84 11.02 -3.77
CA ALA A 190 19.74 10.21 -4.29
C ALA A 190 19.26 10.72 -5.66
N LEU A 191 19.18 12.05 -5.83
CA LEU A 191 18.86 12.66 -7.13
C LEU A 191 19.93 12.34 -8.19
N ARG A 192 21.22 12.46 -7.86
CA ARG A 192 22.31 12.15 -8.81
C ARG A 192 22.30 10.69 -9.24
N LEU A 193 22.03 9.77 -8.32
CA LEU A 193 21.86 8.35 -8.61
C LEU A 193 20.61 8.09 -9.48
N ALA A 194 19.46 8.69 -9.13
CA ALA A 194 18.22 8.58 -9.88
C ALA A 194 18.35 9.08 -11.34
N GLY A 195 19.26 10.03 -11.60
CA GLY A 195 19.57 10.52 -12.95
C GLY A 195 20.03 9.44 -13.93
N ASN A 196 20.54 8.30 -13.44
CA ASN A 196 20.97 7.16 -14.25
C ASN A 196 19.93 6.04 -14.32
N ALA A 197 18.69 6.25 -13.85
CA ALA A 197 17.72 5.17 -13.70
C ALA A 197 17.33 4.45 -15.00
N ASN A 198 17.53 5.09 -16.16
CA ASN A 198 17.31 4.49 -17.48
C ASN A 198 18.46 3.57 -17.94
N THR A 199 19.64 3.64 -17.32
CA THR A 199 20.88 3.01 -17.79
C THR A 199 21.54 2.13 -16.73
N SER A 200 21.31 2.39 -15.44
CA SER A 200 21.76 1.54 -14.33
C SER A 200 20.64 1.25 -13.34
N TYR A 201 20.25 -0.03 -13.28
CA TYR A 201 19.34 -0.55 -12.26
C TYR A 201 19.93 -0.37 -10.86
N SER A 202 21.24 -0.55 -10.72
CA SER A 202 21.92 -0.48 -9.44
C SER A 202 21.91 0.95 -8.86
N ASP A 203 22.11 1.97 -9.70
CA ASP A 203 21.94 3.38 -9.29
C ASP A 203 20.49 3.67 -8.89
N ALA A 204 19.53 3.22 -9.69
CA ALA A 204 18.11 3.41 -9.37
C ALA A 204 17.72 2.76 -8.04
N ALA A 205 18.20 1.53 -7.78
CA ALA A 205 17.96 0.82 -6.54
C ALA A 205 18.54 1.56 -5.33
N LEU A 206 19.78 2.06 -5.43
CA LEU A 206 20.41 2.83 -4.35
C LEU A 206 19.70 4.17 -4.11
N ALA A 207 19.28 4.86 -5.16
CA ALA A 207 18.48 6.08 -5.04
C ALA A 207 17.15 5.80 -4.31
N ALA A 208 16.42 4.77 -4.72
CA ALA A 208 15.18 4.36 -4.05
C ALA A 208 15.45 3.98 -2.57
N ASP A 209 16.56 3.31 -2.29
CA ASP A 209 16.93 2.91 -0.94
C ASP A 209 17.22 4.12 -0.02
N LEU A 210 17.97 5.11 -0.53
CA LEU A 210 18.23 6.37 0.18
C LEU A 210 16.94 7.15 0.43
N LEU A 211 16.07 7.27 -0.58
CA LEU A 211 14.77 7.95 -0.45
C LEU A 211 13.89 7.30 0.62
N HIS A 212 13.84 5.96 0.63
CA HIS A 212 13.11 5.22 1.66
C HIS A 212 13.72 5.45 3.06
N GLY A 213 15.05 5.43 3.17
CA GLY A 213 15.74 5.72 4.43
C GLY A 213 15.46 7.14 4.95
N LEU A 214 15.48 8.13 4.06
CA LEU A 214 15.11 9.51 4.39
C LEU A 214 13.64 9.60 4.82
N GLN A 215 12.71 8.96 4.11
CA GLN A 215 11.30 9.01 4.49
C GLN A 215 11.02 8.34 5.84
N LEU A 216 11.70 7.24 6.14
CA LEU A 216 11.54 6.54 7.42
C LEU A 216 12.05 7.36 8.61
N ARG A 217 13.13 8.12 8.42
CA ARG A 217 13.83 8.83 9.51
C ARG A 217 13.44 10.31 9.61
N VAL A 218 13.10 10.92 8.48
CA VAL A 218 12.71 12.32 8.32
C VAL A 218 11.55 12.40 7.31
N PRO A 219 10.31 12.06 7.74
CA PRO A 219 9.13 12.17 6.90
C PRO A 219 8.94 13.60 6.39
N LEU A 220 8.66 13.77 5.10
CA LEU A 220 8.49 15.09 4.51
C LEU A 220 7.26 15.83 5.02
N SER A 221 7.48 17.10 5.34
CA SER A 221 6.48 18.15 5.49
C SER A 221 6.68 19.23 4.43
N ALA A 222 5.65 20.05 4.20
CA ALA A 222 5.72 21.14 3.24
C ALA A 222 6.77 22.20 3.66
N GLY A 223 7.68 22.53 2.75
CA GLY A 223 8.75 23.51 2.99
C GLY A 223 10.04 22.92 3.59
N ASP A 224 10.10 21.62 3.82
CA ASP A 224 11.30 20.98 4.36
C ASP A 224 12.51 21.06 3.42
N LEU A 225 13.69 21.17 4.02
CA LEU A 225 14.97 21.13 3.30
C LEU A 225 15.14 19.80 2.56
N GLY A 226 15.63 19.85 1.32
CA GLY A 226 15.83 18.66 0.48
C GLY A 226 14.54 18.09 -0.14
N SER A 227 13.37 18.68 0.12
CA SER A 227 12.10 18.25 -0.50
C SER A 227 12.12 18.32 -2.03
N GLY A 228 12.74 19.37 -2.59
CA GLY A 228 12.93 19.55 -4.04
C GLY A 228 13.73 18.40 -4.66
N ASP A 229 14.90 18.10 -4.10
CA ASP A 229 15.77 17.02 -4.58
C ASP A 229 15.10 15.65 -4.46
N ARG A 230 14.40 15.39 -3.36
CA ARG A 230 13.64 14.14 -3.17
C ARG A 230 12.53 14.00 -4.20
N GLY A 231 11.76 15.06 -4.46
CA GLY A 231 10.70 15.04 -5.48
C GLY A 231 11.26 14.85 -6.89
N GLN A 232 12.38 15.50 -7.21
CA GLN A 232 13.05 15.33 -8.50
C GLN A 232 13.64 13.92 -8.65
N ALA A 233 14.20 13.34 -7.59
CA ALA A 233 14.74 11.98 -7.60
C ALA A 233 13.62 10.95 -7.85
N VAL A 234 12.47 11.09 -7.19
CA VAL A 234 11.29 10.24 -7.45
C VAL A 234 10.82 10.38 -8.90
N ALA A 235 10.79 11.60 -9.44
CA ALA A 235 10.42 11.83 -10.83
C ALA A 235 11.39 11.13 -11.80
N SER A 236 12.70 11.29 -11.60
CA SER A 236 13.74 10.64 -12.41
C SER A 236 13.69 9.11 -12.32
N LEU A 237 13.38 8.54 -11.14
CA LEU A 237 13.19 7.10 -10.99
C LEU A 237 11.99 6.60 -11.79
N LEU A 238 10.82 7.24 -11.66
CA LEU A 238 9.61 6.84 -12.39
C LEU A 238 9.81 6.95 -13.91
N ASP A 239 10.43 8.04 -14.37
CA ASP A 239 10.73 8.22 -15.80
C ASP A 239 11.75 7.18 -16.31
N GLY A 240 12.80 6.91 -15.54
CA GLY A 240 13.84 5.95 -15.90
C GLY A 240 13.33 4.51 -15.94
N CYS A 241 12.50 4.12 -14.96
CA CYS A 241 11.92 2.78 -14.89
C CYS A 241 11.07 2.43 -16.12
N ARG A 242 10.47 3.43 -16.77
CA ARG A 242 9.60 3.22 -17.94
C ARG A 242 10.36 2.72 -19.17
N ALA A 243 11.69 2.84 -19.20
CA ALA A 243 12.49 2.35 -20.32
C ALA A 243 12.41 0.82 -20.50
N ASP A 244 12.20 0.08 -19.40
CA ASP A 244 11.98 -1.37 -19.41
C ASP A 244 11.00 -1.75 -18.27
N PRO A 245 9.68 -1.64 -18.50
CA PRO A 245 8.70 -1.82 -17.45
C PRO A 245 8.81 -3.16 -16.72
N ARG A 246 8.99 -4.26 -17.45
CA ARG A 246 9.06 -5.59 -16.84
C ARG A 246 10.21 -5.73 -15.87
N ARG A 247 11.41 -5.31 -16.28
CA ARG A 247 12.60 -5.41 -15.42
C ARG A 247 12.53 -4.47 -14.22
N MET A 248 11.89 -3.31 -14.40
CA MET A 248 11.94 -2.20 -13.44
C MET A 248 10.75 -2.16 -12.47
N GLU A 249 9.83 -3.13 -12.51
CA GLU A 249 8.60 -3.11 -11.71
C GLU A 249 8.85 -2.84 -10.21
N ARG A 250 9.78 -3.56 -9.57
CA ARG A 250 10.08 -3.38 -8.14
C ARG A 250 10.60 -1.99 -7.81
N LEU A 251 11.33 -1.37 -8.73
CA LEU A 251 11.85 -0.01 -8.56
C LEU A 251 10.75 1.03 -8.79
N ALA A 252 9.89 0.81 -9.79
CA ALA A 252 8.72 1.64 -10.03
C ALA A 252 7.79 1.63 -8.82
N GLU A 253 7.55 0.46 -8.22
CA GLU A 253 6.82 0.31 -6.97
C GLU A 253 7.47 1.09 -5.83
N ALA A 254 8.79 0.91 -5.62
CA ALA A 254 9.52 1.61 -4.56
C ALA A 254 9.48 3.14 -4.73
N ALA A 255 9.55 3.64 -5.96
CA ALA A 255 9.42 5.07 -6.28
C ALA A 255 7.97 5.56 -6.08
N ALA A 256 6.97 4.78 -6.51
CA ALA A 256 5.55 5.11 -6.35
C ALA A 256 5.13 5.23 -4.89
N ARG A 257 5.69 4.39 -3.99
CA ARG A 257 5.52 4.51 -2.53
C ARG A 257 5.92 5.88 -1.97
N GLN A 258 6.78 6.61 -2.66
CA GLN A 258 7.21 7.94 -2.22
C GLN A 258 6.28 9.06 -2.71
N LEU A 259 5.46 8.82 -3.74
CA LEU A 259 4.61 9.84 -4.36
C LEU A 259 3.68 10.57 -3.36
N PRO A 260 2.98 9.88 -2.43
CA PRO A 260 2.10 10.58 -1.46
C PRO A 260 2.82 11.67 -0.67
N HIS A 261 4.14 11.56 -0.48
CA HIS A 261 4.93 12.49 0.31
C HIS A 261 5.51 13.65 -0.51
N VAL A 262 5.65 13.51 -1.82
CA VAL A 262 6.31 14.51 -2.69
C VAL A 262 5.38 15.18 -3.69
N ILE A 263 4.22 14.58 -4.00
CA ILE A 263 3.34 15.06 -5.06
C ILE A 263 2.74 16.44 -4.75
N GLY A 264 2.47 16.73 -3.47
CA GLY A 264 1.96 18.04 -3.02
C GLY A 264 3.00 19.16 -3.08
N THR A 265 4.30 18.84 -3.06
CA THR A 265 5.39 19.81 -2.92
C THR A 265 6.28 19.91 -4.17
N SER A 266 6.27 18.92 -5.05
CA SER A 266 7.14 18.86 -6.24
C SER A 266 6.34 18.83 -7.55
N ALA A 267 6.55 19.85 -8.39
CA ALA A 267 6.03 19.87 -9.76
C ALA A 267 6.64 18.74 -10.63
N ALA A 268 7.90 18.37 -10.39
CA ALA A 268 8.54 17.28 -11.11
C ALA A 268 7.88 15.94 -10.82
N ALA A 269 7.57 15.65 -9.54
CA ALA A 269 6.86 14.44 -9.13
C ALA A 269 5.45 14.38 -9.75
N ARG A 270 4.71 15.50 -9.75
CA ARG A 270 3.41 15.61 -10.45
C ARG A 270 3.52 15.32 -11.94
N GLY A 271 4.52 15.91 -12.61
CA GLY A 271 4.77 15.66 -14.03
C GLY A 271 5.10 14.20 -14.33
N ALA A 272 5.89 13.54 -13.48
CA ALA A 272 6.22 12.12 -13.63
C ALA A 272 5.01 11.21 -13.36
N ALA A 273 4.18 11.52 -12.36
CA ALA A 273 2.92 10.82 -12.12
C ALA A 273 1.97 10.95 -13.33
N GLY A 274 1.82 12.16 -13.90
CA GLY A 274 1.03 12.36 -15.12
C GLY A 274 1.56 11.53 -16.28
N ARG A 275 2.87 11.54 -16.53
CA ARG A 275 3.50 10.72 -17.57
C ARG A 275 3.31 9.22 -17.34
N LEU A 276 3.42 8.74 -16.10
CA LEU A 276 3.14 7.35 -15.73
C LEU A 276 1.70 6.97 -16.12
N LEU A 277 0.72 7.82 -15.83
CA LEU A 277 -0.68 7.57 -16.18
C LEU A 277 -0.93 7.57 -17.70
N ASP A 278 -0.14 8.32 -18.46
CA ASP A 278 -0.21 8.35 -19.93
C ASP A 278 0.47 7.15 -20.62
N ASP A 279 1.23 6.34 -19.87
CA ASP A 279 1.97 5.20 -20.40
C ASP A 279 1.20 3.89 -20.18
N ALA A 280 0.39 3.51 -21.17
CA ALA A 280 -0.42 2.29 -21.12
C ALA A 280 0.42 1.01 -20.99
N ALA A 281 1.67 0.99 -21.47
CA ALA A 281 2.55 -0.16 -21.34
C ALA A 281 3.04 -0.30 -19.90
N ALA A 282 3.47 0.81 -19.30
CA ALA A 282 3.86 0.86 -17.89
C ALA A 282 2.68 0.52 -16.96
N LEU A 283 1.49 1.09 -17.19
CA LEU A 283 0.30 0.77 -16.39
C LEU A 283 -0.13 -0.69 -16.52
N ARG A 284 -0.06 -1.27 -17.72
CA ARG A 284 -0.36 -2.70 -17.89
C ARG A 284 0.62 -3.56 -17.11
N GLU A 285 1.90 -3.19 -17.07
CA GLU A 285 2.91 -3.97 -16.37
C GLU A 285 2.86 -3.74 -14.85
N TRP A 286 2.68 -2.51 -14.38
CA TRP A 286 2.84 -2.13 -12.98
C TRP A 286 1.55 -1.83 -12.23
N GLY A 287 0.40 -1.70 -12.91
CA GLY A 287 -0.80 -1.14 -12.31
C GLY A 287 -1.23 -1.86 -11.02
N GLY A 288 -1.15 -3.20 -11.00
CA GLY A 288 -1.43 -4.01 -9.81
C GLY A 288 -0.43 -3.85 -8.63
N THR A 289 0.74 -3.24 -8.83
CA THR A 289 1.74 -2.99 -7.78
C THR A 289 1.92 -1.52 -7.45
N VAL A 290 1.64 -0.62 -8.41
CA VAL A 290 1.89 0.82 -8.29
C VAL A 290 0.64 1.61 -7.87
N LEU A 291 -0.55 1.30 -8.40
CA LEU A 291 -1.76 2.13 -8.19
C LEU A 291 -2.21 2.16 -6.73
N ILE A 292 -1.97 1.09 -5.98
CA ILE A 292 -2.21 1.00 -4.54
C ILE A 292 -1.56 2.15 -3.76
N TRP A 293 -0.37 2.58 -4.16
CA TRP A 293 0.36 3.67 -3.51
C TRP A 293 -0.10 5.06 -3.98
N LEU A 294 -0.68 5.13 -5.17
CA LEU A 294 -1.20 6.38 -5.72
C LEU A 294 -2.53 6.79 -5.08
N ALA A 295 -3.27 5.86 -4.45
CA ALA A 295 -4.49 6.18 -3.72
C ALA A 295 -4.25 7.27 -2.64
N ASP A 296 -3.19 7.10 -1.84
CA ASP A 296 -2.77 8.08 -0.83
C ASP A 296 -2.22 9.39 -1.44
N ALA A 297 -1.87 9.39 -2.72
CA ALA A 297 -1.39 10.58 -3.43
C ALA A 297 -2.53 11.48 -3.96
N VAL A 298 -3.78 10.99 -4.00
CA VAL A 298 -4.93 11.74 -4.56
C VAL A 298 -5.21 13.01 -3.75
N VAL A 299 -5.27 12.93 -2.42
CA VAL A 299 -5.57 14.10 -1.57
C VAL A 299 -4.46 15.16 -1.64
N PRO A 300 -3.17 14.82 -1.47
CA PRO A 300 -2.09 15.80 -1.65
C PRO A 300 -2.08 16.39 -3.07
N ALA A 301 -2.35 15.60 -4.11
CA ALA A 301 -2.44 16.10 -5.48
C ALA A 301 -3.60 17.09 -5.65
N ALA A 302 -4.78 16.80 -5.10
CA ALA A 302 -5.97 17.66 -5.27
C ALA A 302 -5.74 19.08 -4.74
N SER A 303 -4.94 19.24 -3.68
CA SER A 303 -4.62 20.55 -3.10
C SER A 303 -3.82 21.49 -4.03
N VAL A 304 -3.14 20.95 -5.04
CA VAL A 304 -2.22 21.71 -5.91
C VAL A 304 -2.44 21.48 -7.41
N ASP A 305 -3.04 20.36 -7.79
CA ASP A 305 -3.38 19.94 -9.15
C ASP A 305 -4.63 19.04 -9.15
N PRO A 306 -5.84 19.64 -9.05
CA PRO A 306 -7.14 18.96 -9.14
C PRO A 306 -7.27 17.98 -10.30
N GLU A 307 -6.74 18.33 -11.47
CA GLU A 307 -6.88 17.52 -12.69
C GLU A 307 -6.01 16.26 -12.60
N LEU A 308 -4.78 16.37 -12.09
CA LEU A 308 -3.95 15.18 -11.84
C LEU A 308 -4.60 14.26 -10.81
N ALA A 309 -5.16 14.80 -9.72
CA ALA A 309 -5.85 13.99 -8.70
C ALA A 309 -7.00 13.18 -9.29
N ARG A 310 -7.83 13.83 -10.14
CA ARG A 310 -8.89 13.17 -10.89
C ARG A 310 -8.34 12.05 -11.78
N ARG A 311 -7.29 12.32 -12.56
CA ARG A 311 -6.65 11.31 -13.43
C ARG A 311 -6.11 10.11 -12.64
N ILE A 312 -5.50 10.33 -11.48
CA ILE A 312 -5.02 9.25 -10.60
C ILE A 312 -6.20 8.38 -10.15
N ALA A 313 -7.24 9.00 -9.60
CA ALA A 313 -8.41 8.28 -9.12
C ALA A 313 -9.13 7.52 -10.25
N THR A 314 -9.28 8.13 -11.43
CA THR A 314 -9.80 7.46 -12.63
C THR A 314 -8.97 6.24 -12.99
N ALA A 315 -7.64 6.34 -12.99
CA ALA A 315 -6.79 5.18 -13.25
C ALA A 315 -6.94 4.07 -12.19
N ILE A 316 -7.05 4.40 -10.91
CA ILE A 316 -7.29 3.42 -9.83
C ILE A 316 -8.60 2.68 -10.06
N VAL A 317 -9.68 3.42 -10.32
CA VAL A 317 -11.03 2.87 -10.46
C VAL A 317 -11.16 2.03 -11.73
N THR A 318 -10.66 2.52 -12.87
CA THR A 318 -10.87 1.89 -14.18
C THR A 318 -9.87 0.78 -14.50
N PHE A 319 -8.76 0.69 -13.76
CA PHE A 319 -7.76 -0.34 -14.00
C PHE A 319 -8.29 -1.72 -13.60
N ARG A 320 -8.11 -2.70 -14.50
CA ARG A 320 -8.52 -4.09 -14.28
C ARG A 320 -7.29 -4.98 -14.31
N GLU A 321 -6.92 -5.50 -13.14
CA GLU A 321 -5.85 -6.49 -13.02
C GLU A 321 -6.43 -7.90 -13.13
N VAL A 322 -6.02 -8.62 -14.17
CA VAL A 322 -6.48 -9.99 -14.44
C VAL A 322 -5.49 -11.04 -13.92
N ARG A 323 -4.27 -10.64 -13.58
CA ARG A 323 -3.23 -11.55 -13.08
C ARG A 323 -3.42 -11.77 -11.59
N ASP A 324 -3.44 -13.03 -11.16
CA ASP A 324 -3.53 -13.42 -9.75
C ASP A 324 -2.17 -13.86 -9.16
N GLU A 325 -1.09 -13.45 -9.80
CA GLU A 325 0.28 -13.73 -9.37
C GLU A 325 0.53 -13.19 -7.95
N GLN A 326 1.21 -14.00 -7.13
CA GLN A 326 1.57 -13.61 -5.78
C GLN A 326 2.77 -12.68 -5.78
N ILE A 327 2.64 -11.56 -5.08
CA ILE A 327 3.68 -10.54 -4.91
C ILE A 327 3.97 -10.36 -3.42
N SER A 328 5.24 -10.12 -3.09
CA SER A 328 5.68 -10.00 -1.70
C SER A 328 5.26 -8.66 -1.12
N LEU A 329 4.52 -8.72 -0.01
CA LEU A 329 4.10 -7.59 0.80
C LEU A 329 5.21 -7.28 1.80
N GLY A 330 6.08 -6.33 1.43
CA GLY A 330 7.08 -5.76 2.35
C GLY A 330 8.44 -6.43 2.38
N GLY A 331 8.72 -7.44 1.54
CA GLY A 331 10.08 -7.96 1.31
C GLY A 331 10.80 -8.54 2.55
N SER A 332 10.06 -8.83 3.63
CA SER A 332 10.63 -9.44 4.83
C SER A 332 11.11 -10.85 4.52
N ALA A 333 12.40 -11.10 4.70
CA ALA A 333 12.99 -12.43 4.57
C ALA A 333 12.62 -13.38 5.73
N VAL A 334 12.13 -12.83 6.85
CA VAL A 334 11.81 -13.59 8.07
C VAL A 334 10.36 -14.06 8.08
N VAL A 335 9.43 -13.21 7.61
CA VAL A 335 8.01 -13.54 7.50
C VAL A 335 7.52 -13.02 6.14
N PRO A 336 7.56 -13.86 5.09
CA PRO A 336 7.07 -13.44 3.78
C PRO A 336 5.55 -13.35 3.83
N MET A 337 5.03 -12.12 3.80
CA MET A 337 3.62 -11.88 3.52
C MET A 337 3.47 -11.75 2.01
N ASN A 338 2.46 -12.40 1.44
CA ASN A 338 2.15 -12.31 0.02
C ASN A 338 0.71 -11.81 -0.16
N THR A 339 0.49 -11.09 -1.24
CA THR A 339 -0.81 -10.61 -1.71
C THR A 339 -0.87 -10.89 -3.21
N SER A 340 -2.06 -11.07 -3.78
CA SER A 340 -2.15 -11.17 -5.24
C SER A 340 -2.13 -9.78 -5.88
N ARG A 341 -1.64 -9.68 -7.13
CA ARG A 341 -1.67 -8.41 -7.89
C ARG A 341 -3.09 -7.85 -8.00
N ARG A 342 -4.06 -8.74 -8.25
CA ARG A 342 -5.49 -8.41 -8.28
C ARG A 342 -5.98 -7.84 -6.95
N GLN A 343 -5.65 -8.50 -5.83
CA GLN A 343 -6.00 -8.00 -4.50
C GLN A 343 -5.42 -6.61 -4.22
N ASN A 344 -4.20 -6.31 -4.69
CA ASN A 344 -3.63 -4.98 -4.54
C ASN A 344 -4.34 -3.91 -5.37
N ALA A 345 -4.80 -4.24 -6.58
CA ALA A 345 -5.60 -3.33 -7.40
C ALA A 345 -6.95 -3.03 -6.73
N GLU A 346 -7.66 -4.06 -6.26
CA GLU A 346 -8.92 -3.90 -5.49
C GLU A 346 -8.69 -3.08 -4.21
N PHE A 347 -7.59 -3.32 -3.51
CA PHE A 347 -7.24 -2.57 -2.30
C PHE A 347 -6.91 -1.10 -2.57
N ALA A 348 -6.50 -0.74 -3.79
CA ALA A 348 -6.32 0.66 -4.20
C ALA A 348 -7.65 1.43 -4.22
N VAL A 349 -8.73 0.80 -4.70
CA VAL A 349 -10.09 1.38 -4.69
C VAL A 349 -10.58 1.54 -3.25
N TYR A 350 -10.38 0.53 -2.41
CA TYR A 350 -10.71 0.62 -0.98
C TYR A 350 -9.96 1.77 -0.28
N GLN A 351 -8.65 1.92 -0.50
CA GLN A 351 -7.87 3.02 0.06
C GLN A 351 -8.35 4.39 -0.42
N LEU A 352 -8.73 4.52 -1.69
CA LEU A 352 -9.34 5.73 -2.22
C LEU A 352 -10.63 6.07 -1.46
N GLY A 353 -11.48 5.07 -1.19
CA GLY A 353 -12.68 5.22 -0.37
C GLY A 353 -12.38 5.72 1.05
N GLN A 354 -11.36 5.17 1.71
CA GLN A 354 -10.93 5.59 3.05
C GLN A 354 -10.39 7.03 3.09
N ALA A 355 -9.79 7.50 1.99
CA ALA A 355 -9.28 8.87 1.90
C ALA A 355 -10.34 9.90 1.47
N PHE A 356 -11.56 9.46 1.13
CA PHE A 356 -12.53 10.27 0.40
C PHE A 356 -13.10 11.43 1.21
N ASP A 357 -13.31 11.29 2.53
CA ASP A 357 -13.75 12.40 3.39
C ASP A 357 -12.75 13.56 3.39
N ARG A 358 -11.45 13.23 3.43
CA ARG A 358 -10.37 14.23 3.36
C ARG A 358 -10.34 14.88 1.97
N LEU A 359 -10.60 14.12 0.92
CA LEU A 359 -10.72 14.65 -0.44
C LEU A 359 -11.89 15.64 -0.55
N CYS A 360 -13.07 15.28 -0.03
CA CYS A 360 -14.24 16.16 -0.02
C CYS A 360 -13.97 17.47 0.71
N SER A 361 -13.22 17.41 1.82
CA SER A 361 -12.80 18.58 2.58
C SER A 361 -11.75 19.44 1.86
N THR A 362 -11.01 18.85 0.91
CA THR A 362 -9.94 19.52 0.16
C THR A 362 -10.47 20.18 -1.11
N ASP A 363 -11.22 19.43 -1.93
CA ASP A 363 -11.88 19.91 -3.15
C ASP A 363 -13.15 19.09 -3.42
N LEU A 364 -14.29 19.62 -2.99
CA LEU A 364 -15.60 18.99 -3.12
C LEU A 364 -16.01 18.74 -4.58
N ARG A 365 -15.57 19.61 -5.50
CA ARG A 365 -15.88 19.44 -6.93
C ARG A 365 -15.13 18.24 -7.50
N VAL A 366 -13.82 18.13 -7.20
CA VAL A 366 -13.00 17.00 -7.62
C VAL A 366 -13.50 15.69 -7.00
N ALA A 367 -13.91 15.72 -5.73
CA ALA A 367 -14.52 14.57 -5.08
C ALA A 367 -15.78 14.11 -5.84
N ALA A 368 -16.67 15.02 -6.20
CA ALA A 368 -17.85 14.71 -7.00
C ALA A 368 -17.51 14.13 -8.39
N GLU A 369 -16.48 14.68 -9.07
CA GLU A 369 -16.02 14.14 -10.36
C GLU A 369 -15.48 12.71 -10.22
N ILE A 370 -14.72 12.42 -9.16
CA ILE A 370 -14.18 11.08 -8.88
C ILE A 370 -15.32 10.10 -8.53
N PHE A 371 -16.29 10.54 -7.73
CA PHE A 371 -17.48 9.74 -7.42
C PHE A 371 -18.26 9.38 -8.69
N CYS A 372 -18.46 10.33 -9.61
CA CYS A 372 -19.08 10.04 -10.90
C CYS A 372 -18.30 9.00 -11.70
N VAL A 373 -16.97 9.10 -11.75
CA VAL A 373 -16.16 8.09 -12.46
C VAL A 373 -16.36 6.70 -11.86
N LEU A 374 -16.33 6.56 -10.53
CA LEU A 374 -16.60 5.28 -9.86
C LEU A 374 -17.97 4.73 -10.17
N ALA A 375 -19.00 5.57 -10.14
CA ALA A 375 -20.37 5.16 -10.38
C ALA A 375 -20.66 4.75 -11.83
N GLU A 376 -19.88 5.25 -12.79
CA GLU A 376 -20.09 5.03 -14.23
C GLU A 376 -19.10 4.04 -14.86
N ASP A 377 -18.10 3.53 -14.11
CA ASP A 377 -17.00 2.69 -14.63
C ASP A 377 -17.47 1.31 -15.15
N ASP A 378 -18.64 0.82 -14.73
CA ASP A 378 -19.19 -0.47 -15.19
C ASP A 378 -20.44 -0.27 -16.05
N ALA A 379 -20.23 0.32 -17.25
CA ALA A 379 -21.22 0.42 -18.30
C ALA A 379 -21.48 -0.94 -18.97
N SER A 380 -21.90 -1.95 -18.20
CA SER A 380 -22.79 -2.96 -18.77
C SER A 380 -24.04 -2.20 -19.20
N SER A 381 -24.10 -1.89 -20.50
CA SER A 381 -25.12 -1.05 -21.12
C SER A 381 -26.47 -1.77 -21.06
N TRP A 382 -27.12 -1.72 -19.90
CA TRP A 382 -28.53 -2.06 -19.82
C TRP A 382 -29.26 -1.10 -20.76
N PRO A 383 -30.11 -1.60 -21.66
CA PRO A 383 -30.84 -0.74 -22.57
C PRO A 383 -31.61 0.28 -21.74
N THR A 384 -31.40 1.57 -22.02
CA THR A 384 -32.05 2.67 -21.33
C THR A 384 -33.56 2.49 -21.43
N ARG A 385 -34.19 2.01 -20.35
CA ARG A 385 -35.64 1.91 -20.26
C ARG A 385 -36.20 3.22 -19.78
N GLY A 386 -36.80 3.96 -20.71
CA GLY A 386 -37.44 5.23 -20.40
C GLY A 386 -36.50 6.43 -20.48
N ASN A 387 -37.08 7.61 -20.42
CA ASN A 387 -36.38 8.89 -20.43
C ASN A 387 -36.56 9.59 -19.08
N TRP A 388 -35.46 9.86 -18.40
CA TRP A 388 -35.43 10.39 -17.04
C TRP A 388 -34.52 11.62 -16.96
N PRO A 389 -34.93 12.77 -17.52
CA PRO A 389 -34.08 13.96 -17.61
C PRO A 389 -33.94 14.66 -16.25
N ILE A 390 -32.70 14.96 -15.87
CA ILE A 390 -32.39 15.83 -14.73
C ILE A 390 -31.91 17.17 -15.27
N SER A 391 -32.41 18.25 -14.69
CA SER A 391 -31.98 19.60 -15.06
C SER A 391 -31.95 20.54 -13.87
N ILE A 392 -30.89 21.34 -13.79
CA ILE A 392 -30.79 22.51 -12.91
C ILE A 392 -30.28 23.70 -13.73
N SER A 393 -30.27 24.89 -13.15
CA SER A 393 -29.75 26.07 -13.85
C SER A 393 -28.28 25.87 -14.26
N GLY A 394 -28.04 25.81 -15.57
CA GLY A 394 -26.70 25.64 -16.16
C GLY A 394 -26.19 24.19 -16.26
N ALA A 395 -27.00 23.17 -15.94
CA ALA A 395 -26.61 21.77 -16.07
C ALA A 395 -27.80 20.87 -16.41
N THR A 396 -27.58 19.92 -17.31
CA THR A 396 -28.58 18.92 -17.74
C THR A 396 -27.93 17.56 -17.85
N GLY A 397 -28.65 16.51 -17.45
CA GLY A 397 -28.24 15.12 -17.59
C GLY A 397 -29.44 14.18 -17.60
N SER A 398 -29.21 12.90 -17.35
CA SER A 398 -30.28 11.89 -17.32
C SER A 398 -29.95 10.71 -16.43
N LEU A 399 -30.98 10.08 -15.87
CA LEU A 399 -30.85 8.85 -15.09
C LEU A 399 -30.92 7.61 -15.97
N ARG A 400 -30.18 6.59 -15.55
CA ARG A 400 -30.17 5.24 -16.10
C ARG A 400 -30.26 4.25 -14.96
N TYR A 401 -30.83 3.08 -15.27
CA TYR A 401 -30.68 1.93 -14.39
C TYR A 401 -29.20 1.54 -14.33
N GLY A 402 -28.65 1.54 -13.12
CA GLY A 402 -27.27 1.14 -12.85
C GLY A 402 -27.17 -0.31 -12.41
N ARG A 403 -25.94 -0.75 -12.15
CA ARG A 403 -25.64 -1.95 -11.36
C ARG A 403 -25.82 -1.63 -9.87
N ASP A 404 -25.98 -2.68 -9.06
CA ASP A 404 -25.97 -2.57 -7.61
C ASP A 404 -24.72 -1.84 -7.11
N PHE A 405 -24.91 -0.60 -6.64
CA PHE A 405 -23.82 0.28 -6.20
C PHE A 405 -23.13 -0.27 -4.94
N SER A 406 -23.81 -1.09 -4.14
CA SER A 406 -23.25 -1.79 -2.99
C SER A 406 -22.31 -2.93 -3.38
N MET A 407 -22.32 -3.38 -4.64
CA MET A 407 -21.41 -4.41 -5.15
C MET A 407 -20.06 -3.85 -5.64
N ILE A 408 -19.82 -2.54 -5.51
CA ILE A 408 -18.54 -1.92 -5.85
C ILE A 408 -17.55 -2.17 -4.70
N ASP A 409 -16.58 -3.07 -4.95
CA ASP A 409 -15.39 -3.39 -4.13
C ASP A 409 -15.49 -3.03 -2.64
N ARG A 410 -16.05 -3.95 -1.84
CA ARG A 410 -16.07 -3.89 -0.35
C ARG A 410 -16.64 -2.58 0.20
N ASP A 411 -17.82 -2.18 -0.26
CA ASP A 411 -18.57 -1.01 0.21
C ASP A 411 -17.86 0.35 -0.02
N ALA A 412 -16.82 0.40 -0.87
CA ALA A 412 -16.11 1.65 -1.17
C ALA A 412 -17.03 2.69 -1.81
N GLY A 413 -17.93 2.25 -2.71
CA GLY A 413 -18.95 3.10 -3.32
C GLY A 413 -19.86 3.76 -2.28
N GLU A 414 -20.43 2.96 -1.37
CA GLU A 414 -21.28 3.48 -0.29
C GLU A 414 -20.52 4.42 0.63
N THR A 415 -19.29 4.07 1.02
CA THR A 415 -18.43 4.92 1.87
C THR A 415 -18.22 6.28 1.21
N MET A 416 -17.93 6.32 -0.10
CA MET A 416 -17.74 7.56 -0.84
C MET A 416 -19.05 8.35 -0.99
N ALA A 417 -20.19 7.69 -1.17
CA ALA A 417 -21.49 8.35 -1.21
C ALA A 417 -21.81 9.04 0.13
N HIS A 418 -21.52 8.37 1.26
CA HIS A 418 -21.66 8.95 2.60
C HIS A 418 -20.75 10.14 2.83
N GLY A 419 -19.46 10.01 2.50
CA GLY A 419 -18.53 11.12 2.59
C GLY A 419 -18.97 12.34 1.76
N LEU A 420 -19.44 12.11 0.52
CA LEU A 420 -19.92 13.17 -0.35
C LEU A 420 -21.20 13.83 0.17
N ALA A 421 -22.17 13.04 0.64
CA ALA A 421 -23.43 13.55 1.17
C ALA A 421 -23.19 14.43 2.41
N ALA A 422 -22.35 13.97 3.34
CA ALA A 422 -21.96 14.73 4.53
C ALA A 422 -21.26 16.03 4.14
N ALA A 423 -20.28 15.97 3.22
CA ALA A 423 -19.56 17.16 2.78
C ALA A 423 -20.44 18.17 2.03
N LEU A 424 -21.40 17.71 1.23
CA LEU A 424 -22.38 18.57 0.57
C LEU A 424 -23.25 19.32 1.59
N VAL A 425 -23.69 18.64 2.65
CA VAL A 425 -24.51 19.22 3.72
C VAL A 425 -23.75 20.26 4.54
N ASP A 426 -22.46 20.02 4.80
CA ASP A 426 -21.61 20.91 5.60
C ASP A 426 -20.99 22.07 4.78
N ALA A 427 -20.91 21.92 3.46
CA ALA A 427 -20.43 22.97 2.57
C ALA A 427 -21.38 24.19 2.55
N ARG A 428 -20.80 25.37 2.32
CA ARG A 428 -21.61 26.56 2.04
C ARG A 428 -22.31 26.37 0.69
N SER A 429 -23.50 26.95 0.52
CA SER A 429 -24.29 26.83 -0.73
C SER A 429 -23.50 27.18 -2.01
N ILE A 430 -22.56 28.14 -1.93
CA ILE A 430 -21.70 28.55 -3.05
C ILE A 430 -20.69 27.46 -3.44
N GLU A 431 -20.20 26.67 -2.48
CA GLU A 431 -19.21 25.60 -2.67
C GLU A 431 -19.87 24.29 -3.13
N ALA A 432 -21.09 24.01 -2.67
CA ALA A 432 -21.86 22.84 -3.08
C ALA A 432 -22.39 22.94 -4.52
N GLY A 433 -22.73 24.14 -4.99
CA GLY A 433 -23.33 24.35 -6.32
C GLY A 433 -22.53 23.78 -7.51
N PRO A 434 -21.21 24.03 -7.62
CA PRO A 434 -20.35 23.40 -8.62
C PRO A 434 -20.35 21.86 -8.56
N ALA A 435 -20.28 21.27 -7.37
CA ALA A 435 -20.30 19.83 -7.19
C ALA A 435 -21.64 19.22 -7.63
N ILE A 436 -22.78 19.84 -7.25
CA ILE A 436 -24.11 19.41 -7.69
C ILE A 436 -24.24 19.50 -9.22
N ARG A 437 -23.69 20.53 -9.87
CA ARG A 437 -23.68 20.62 -11.34
C ARG A 437 -22.90 19.48 -11.99
N VAL A 438 -21.74 19.11 -11.42
CA VAL A 438 -20.99 17.94 -11.87
C VAL A 438 -21.83 16.68 -11.75
N LEU A 439 -22.45 16.45 -10.58
CA LEU A 439 -23.31 15.29 -10.37
C LEU A 439 -24.45 15.25 -11.39
N VAL A 440 -25.15 16.35 -11.63
CA VAL A 440 -26.24 16.41 -12.63
C VAL A 440 -25.74 16.12 -14.05
N GLN A 441 -24.54 16.58 -14.42
CA GLN A 441 -24.01 16.40 -15.78
C GLN A 441 -23.43 15.01 -16.02
N GLN A 442 -22.83 14.40 -15.00
CA GLN A 442 -22.00 13.21 -15.16
C GLN A 442 -22.55 11.95 -14.48
N LEU A 443 -23.29 12.09 -13.37
CA LEU A 443 -23.85 10.95 -12.64
C LEU A 443 -25.18 10.51 -13.26
N GLN A 444 -25.13 9.42 -14.01
CA GLN A 444 -26.29 8.82 -14.67
C GLN A 444 -26.84 7.64 -13.87
N SER A 445 -26.01 6.98 -13.08
CA SER A 445 -26.40 5.85 -12.23
C SER A 445 -27.44 6.27 -11.18
N ALA A 446 -28.67 5.79 -11.35
CA ALA A 446 -29.76 6.02 -10.40
C ALA A 446 -29.45 5.41 -9.02
N GLU A 447 -28.68 4.33 -8.98
CA GLU A 447 -28.29 3.69 -7.73
C GLU A 447 -27.30 4.53 -6.92
N ALA A 448 -26.31 5.12 -7.59
CA ALA A 448 -25.37 6.03 -6.96
C ALA A 448 -26.08 7.29 -6.44
N TRP A 449 -27.06 7.81 -7.18
CA TRP A 449 -27.95 8.87 -6.69
C TRP A 449 -28.75 8.44 -5.45
N ALA A 450 -29.30 7.24 -5.45
CA ALA A 450 -30.03 6.71 -4.30
C ALA A 450 -29.13 6.60 -3.07
N ALA A 451 -27.92 6.03 -3.22
CA ALA A 451 -26.92 5.92 -2.17
C ALA A 451 -26.53 7.29 -1.60
N LEU A 452 -26.28 8.28 -2.47
CA LEU A 452 -25.99 9.66 -2.06
C LEU A 452 -27.13 10.27 -1.22
N MET A 453 -28.38 10.06 -1.64
CA MET A 453 -29.56 10.62 -0.96
C MET A 453 -29.88 9.93 0.37
N THR A 454 -29.50 8.66 0.56
CA THR A 454 -29.72 7.94 1.82
C THR A 454 -28.68 8.24 2.90
N ALA A 455 -27.57 8.88 2.54
CA ALA A 455 -26.36 8.85 3.33
C ALA A 455 -26.14 10.04 4.29
N GLY A 456 -27.12 10.92 4.45
CA GLY A 456 -26.98 12.15 5.24
C GLY A 456 -28.27 12.60 5.95
N ASP A 457 -28.21 13.79 6.56
CA ASP A 457 -29.39 14.44 7.16
C ASP A 457 -30.44 14.72 6.08
N PRO A 458 -31.61 14.06 6.12
CA PRO A 458 -32.59 14.13 5.06
C PRO A 458 -33.18 15.53 4.89
N VAL A 459 -33.24 16.34 5.94
CA VAL A 459 -33.73 17.73 5.86
C VAL A 459 -32.72 18.58 5.11
N ARG A 460 -31.47 18.63 5.59
CA ARG A 460 -30.43 19.51 5.02
C ARG A 460 -30.09 19.10 3.59
N LEU A 461 -29.94 17.79 3.35
CA LEU A 461 -29.65 17.26 2.01
C LEU A 461 -30.84 17.47 1.06
N GLY A 462 -32.08 17.30 1.55
CA GLY A 462 -33.29 17.55 0.76
C GLY A 462 -33.43 19.01 0.34
N LEU A 463 -33.15 19.96 1.23
CA LEU A 463 -33.14 21.39 0.90
C LEU A 463 -32.04 21.74 -0.10
N LEU A 464 -30.86 21.14 0.04
CA LEU A 464 -29.72 21.37 -0.86
C LEU A 464 -29.97 20.80 -2.27
N LEU A 465 -30.52 19.59 -2.36
CA LEU A 465 -30.82 18.90 -3.61
C LEU A 465 -32.17 19.30 -4.22
N LEU A 466 -32.94 20.17 -3.58
CA LEU A 466 -34.23 20.64 -4.08
C LEU A 466 -34.20 21.12 -5.55
N PRO A 467 -33.19 21.90 -6.01
CA PRO A 467 -33.09 22.26 -7.43
C PRO A 467 -33.02 21.06 -8.37
N VAL A 468 -32.43 19.94 -7.91
CA VAL A 468 -32.34 18.69 -8.68
C VAL A 468 -33.66 17.92 -8.63
N LEU A 469 -34.32 17.90 -7.47
CA LEU A 469 -35.64 17.28 -7.28
C LEU A 469 -36.73 17.97 -8.11
N ASP A 470 -36.58 19.28 -8.39
CA ASP A 470 -37.54 20.06 -9.18
C ASP A 470 -37.83 19.44 -10.55
N SER A 471 -36.87 18.74 -11.18
CA SER A 471 -37.10 18.11 -12.49
C SER A 471 -38.03 16.90 -12.45
N GLY A 472 -38.38 16.42 -11.25
CA GLY A 472 -39.23 15.26 -11.02
C GLY A 472 -38.58 13.91 -11.29
N ALA A 473 -37.42 13.85 -11.96
CA ALA A 473 -36.82 12.59 -12.41
C ALA A 473 -36.34 11.70 -11.26
N LEU A 474 -35.67 12.27 -10.25
CA LEU A 474 -35.23 11.51 -9.06
C LEU A 474 -36.42 10.97 -8.25
N LEU A 475 -37.54 11.70 -8.21
CA LEU A 475 -38.77 11.27 -7.53
C LEU A 475 -39.52 10.19 -8.31
N ALA A 476 -39.46 10.25 -9.64
CA ALA A 476 -40.19 9.37 -10.55
C ALA A 476 -39.46 8.06 -10.85
N HIS A 477 -38.13 8.07 -10.86
CA HIS A 477 -37.33 6.90 -11.24
C HIS A 477 -37.39 5.80 -10.16
N PRO A 478 -37.66 4.52 -10.51
CA PRO A 478 -37.91 3.47 -9.52
C PRO A 478 -36.79 3.21 -8.49
N GLU A 479 -35.52 3.33 -8.90
CA GLU A 479 -34.38 3.09 -7.98
C GLU A 479 -34.17 4.24 -6.99
N THR A 480 -34.46 5.49 -7.38
CA THR A 480 -34.24 6.68 -6.55
C THR A 480 -35.50 7.09 -5.78
N HIS A 481 -36.67 6.60 -6.20
CA HIS A 481 -37.99 7.02 -5.69
C HIS A 481 -38.06 7.05 -4.16
N SER A 482 -37.65 5.98 -3.48
CA SER A 482 -37.74 5.89 -2.01
C SER A 482 -36.82 6.87 -1.31
N ALA A 483 -35.57 7.00 -1.77
CA ALA A 483 -34.59 7.93 -1.21
C ALA A 483 -35.01 9.39 -1.45
N ALA A 484 -35.40 9.73 -2.69
CA ALA A 484 -35.86 11.08 -3.05
C ALA A 484 -37.15 11.47 -2.34
N ALA A 485 -38.10 10.54 -2.17
CA ALA A 485 -39.33 10.75 -1.42
C ALA A 485 -39.05 11.04 0.06
N THR A 486 -38.07 10.37 0.66
CA THR A 486 -37.64 10.62 2.05
C THR A 486 -37.10 12.04 2.21
N LEU A 487 -36.25 12.49 1.29
CA LEU A 487 -35.75 13.87 1.29
C LEU A 487 -36.86 14.90 1.08
N LEU A 488 -37.79 14.63 0.15
CA LEU A 488 -38.91 15.52 -0.13
C LEU A 488 -39.86 15.65 1.06
N ALA A 489 -40.17 14.54 1.73
CA ALA A 489 -41.00 14.54 2.94
C ALA A 489 -40.35 15.33 4.08
N ALA A 490 -39.06 15.12 4.31
CA ALA A 490 -38.30 15.86 5.32
C ALA A 490 -38.26 17.37 5.04
N ALA A 491 -38.06 17.77 3.77
CA ALA A 491 -38.10 19.17 3.36
C ALA A 491 -39.51 19.79 3.50
N ALA A 492 -40.56 19.05 3.13
CA ALA A 492 -41.95 19.49 3.26
C ALA A 492 -42.37 19.72 4.72
N GLU A 493 -41.90 18.85 5.62
CA GLU A 493 -42.18 18.96 7.06
C GLU A 493 -41.48 20.18 7.67
N HIS A 494 -40.20 20.39 7.33
CA HIS A 494 -39.35 21.40 7.96
C HIS A 494 -39.55 22.82 7.40
N GLU A 495 -39.80 22.98 6.09
CA GLU A 495 -39.87 24.27 5.41
C GLU A 495 -41.20 24.48 4.66
N PRO A 496 -42.29 24.85 5.37
CA PRO A 496 -43.62 25.01 4.77
C PRO A 496 -43.67 26.06 3.64
N ALA A 497 -42.74 27.02 3.64
CA ALA A 497 -42.65 28.04 2.60
C ALA A 497 -42.32 27.46 1.21
N LEU A 498 -41.77 26.24 1.14
CA LEU A 498 -41.43 25.57 -0.10
C LEU A 498 -42.58 24.72 -0.67
N ALA A 499 -43.76 24.71 -0.02
CA ALA A 499 -44.88 23.84 -0.39
C ALA A 499 -45.26 23.90 -1.88
N GLU A 500 -45.38 25.10 -2.46
CA GLU A 500 -45.74 25.26 -3.89
C GLU A 500 -44.69 24.65 -4.82
N ARG A 501 -43.41 24.83 -4.47
CA ARG A 501 -42.29 24.29 -5.26
C ARG A 501 -42.21 22.77 -5.15
N LEU A 502 -42.40 22.22 -3.95
CA LEU A 502 -42.42 20.78 -3.72
C LEU A 502 -43.62 20.12 -4.42
N GLU A 503 -44.79 20.78 -4.40
CA GLU A 503 -45.98 20.34 -5.13
C GLU A 503 -45.73 20.32 -6.65
N LEU A 504 -45.05 21.34 -7.18
CA LEU A 504 -44.66 21.38 -8.59
C LEU A 504 -43.69 20.24 -8.95
N ALA A 505 -42.71 19.94 -8.09
CA ALA A 505 -41.79 18.83 -8.30
C ALA A 505 -42.51 17.47 -8.34
N VAL A 506 -43.51 17.27 -7.47
CA VAL A 506 -44.37 16.06 -7.48
C VAL A 506 -45.20 15.99 -8.77
N ALA A 507 -45.74 17.10 -9.25
CA ALA A 507 -46.48 17.14 -10.52
C ALA A 507 -45.59 16.77 -11.72
N GLN A 508 -44.35 17.28 -11.76
CA GLN A 508 -43.38 16.88 -12.78
C GLN A 508 -43.02 15.40 -12.69
N ALA A 509 -42.88 14.87 -11.48
CA ALA A 509 -42.64 13.45 -11.27
C ALA A 509 -43.81 12.58 -11.75
N HIS A 510 -45.07 12.99 -11.50
CA HIS A 510 -46.26 12.30 -12.01
C HIS A 510 -46.25 12.20 -13.54
N ALA A 511 -45.96 13.31 -14.22
CA ALA A 511 -45.86 13.33 -15.68
C ALA A 511 -44.78 12.36 -16.22
N LEU A 512 -43.63 12.27 -15.54
CA LEU A 512 -42.57 11.32 -15.89
C LEU A 512 -42.94 9.86 -15.58
N ILE A 513 -43.63 9.60 -14.47
CA ILE A 513 -44.13 8.26 -14.13
C ILE A 513 -45.10 7.80 -15.24
N ASP A 514 -46.04 8.66 -15.65
CA ASP A 514 -47.02 8.32 -16.69
C ASP A 514 -46.35 8.10 -18.05
N ALA A 515 -45.40 8.97 -18.44
CA ALA A 515 -44.64 8.83 -19.69
C ALA A 515 -43.83 7.53 -19.76
N ASN A 516 -43.39 7.00 -18.62
CA ASN A 516 -42.61 5.77 -18.52
C ASN A 516 -43.43 4.54 -18.08
N GLY A 517 -44.76 4.66 -18.00
CA GLY A 517 -45.67 3.55 -17.65
C GLY A 517 -45.54 3.05 -16.21
N GLY A 518 -45.13 3.90 -15.27
CA GLY A 518 -44.95 3.52 -13.87
C GLY A 518 -46.27 3.36 -13.11
N ALA A 519 -46.21 2.75 -11.92
CA ALA A 519 -47.40 2.36 -11.17
C ALA A 519 -48.06 3.55 -10.45
N GLN A 520 -49.41 3.54 -10.39
CA GLN A 520 -50.20 4.52 -9.64
C GLN A 520 -49.76 4.61 -8.16
N ARG A 521 -49.31 3.49 -7.58
CA ARG A 521 -48.81 3.44 -6.20
C ARG A 521 -47.65 4.41 -5.95
N MET A 522 -46.74 4.60 -6.90
CA MET A 522 -45.63 5.54 -6.77
C MET A 522 -46.13 6.99 -6.76
N LYS A 523 -47.10 7.31 -7.62
CA LYS A 523 -47.75 8.63 -7.67
C LYS A 523 -48.45 8.96 -6.35
N ASP A 524 -49.20 8.00 -5.83
CA ASP A 524 -49.92 8.13 -4.56
C ASP A 524 -48.95 8.28 -3.37
N ALA A 525 -47.79 7.60 -3.38
CA ALA A 525 -46.76 7.75 -2.36
C ALA A 525 -46.14 9.16 -2.34
N LEU A 526 -45.87 9.76 -3.52
CA LEU A 526 -45.34 11.12 -3.60
C LEU A 526 -46.32 12.18 -3.07
N ILE A 527 -47.63 12.01 -3.31
CA ILE A 527 -48.65 12.89 -2.72
C ILE A 527 -48.56 12.82 -1.19
N GLY A 528 -48.33 11.63 -0.63
CA GLY A 528 -48.17 11.43 0.81
C GLY A 528 -46.93 12.06 1.43
N CYS A 529 -45.97 12.48 0.63
CA CYS A 529 -44.78 13.19 1.11
C CYS A 529 -45.04 14.70 1.29
N LEU A 530 -46.14 15.22 0.74
CA LEU A 530 -46.55 16.62 0.90
C LEU A 530 -47.44 16.80 2.15
N ARG A 531 -47.39 17.99 2.76
CA ARG A 531 -48.31 18.32 3.86
C ARG A 531 -49.71 18.56 3.30
N ALA A 532 -50.69 17.81 3.81
CA ALA A 532 -52.07 17.86 3.31
C ALA A 532 -52.67 19.29 3.35
N GLU A 533 -52.31 20.10 4.36
CA GLU A 533 -52.78 21.48 4.49
C GLU A 533 -52.21 22.43 3.42
N SER A 534 -51.04 22.11 2.87
CA SER A 534 -50.31 22.99 1.95
C SER A 534 -50.50 22.65 0.47
N ILE A 535 -51.16 21.52 0.17
CA ILE A 535 -51.50 21.14 -1.20
C ILE A 535 -52.47 22.19 -1.77
N THR A 536 -52.20 22.70 -2.96
CA THR A 536 -53.04 23.67 -3.65
C THR A 536 -53.75 23.07 -4.86
N SER A 537 -53.15 22.06 -5.48
CA SER A 537 -53.67 21.32 -6.63
C SER A 537 -54.99 20.62 -6.31
N VAL A 538 -56.00 20.89 -7.14
CA VAL A 538 -57.32 20.23 -7.04
C VAL A 538 -57.20 18.73 -7.32
N GLU A 539 -56.30 18.34 -8.23
CA GLU A 539 -56.07 16.94 -8.58
C GLU A 539 -55.51 16.15 -7.40
N PHE A 540 -54.47 16.68 -6.74
CA PHE A 540 -53.86 16.03 -5.57
C PHE A 540 -54.80 15.98 -4.37
N LYS A 541 -55.61 17.02 -4.14
CA LYS A 541 -56.65 17.01 -3.10
C LYS A 541 -57.70 15.94 -3.35
N THR A 542 -58.17 15.82 -4.59
CA THR A 542 -59.16 14.81 -4.97
C THR A 542 -58.58 13.41 -4.79
N ARG A 543 -57.36 13.18 -5.27
CA ARG A 543 -56.69 11.88 -5.14
C ARG A 543 -56.41 11.50 -3.68
N LEU A 544 -56.01 12.46 -2.85
CA LEU A 544 -55.80 12.26 -1.42
C LEU A 544 -57.11 11.89 -0.71
N ALA A 545 -58.24 12.49 -1.10
CA ALA A 545 -59.56 12.14 -0.58
C ALA A 545 -60.00 10.72 -1.01
N GLU A 546 -59.68 10.29 -2.23
CA GLU A 546 -59.96 8.94 -2.74
C GLU A 546 -59.19 7.84 -2.00
N LEU A 547 -57.98 8.12 -1.52
CA LEU A 547 -57.16 7.18 -0.74
C LEU A 547 -57.75 6.89 0.65
N GLY A 548 -58.65 7.75 1.14
CA GLY A 548 -59.44 7.52 2.34
C GLY A 548 -58.61 7.37 3.63
N PRO A 549 -59.14 6.68 4.66
CA PRO A 549 -58.51 6.60 5.98
C PRO A 549 -57.24 5.75 6.01
N ALA A 550 -56.99 4.93 4.97
CA ALA A 550 -55.75 4.16 4.84
C ALA A 550 -54.56 5.07 4.51
N GLY A 551 -54.82 6.27 3.97
CA GLY A 551 -53.80 7.24 3.60
C GLY A 551 -52.96 6.82 2.39
N PRO A 552 -52.04 7.69 1.95
CA PRO A 552 -51.12 7.39 0.87
C PRO A 552 -50.14 6.26 1.28
N PRO A 553 -49.77 5.38 0.34
CA PRO A 553 -48.81 4.32 0.60
C PRO A 553 -47.43 4.91 0.90
N GLN A 554 -46.63 4.21 1.72
CA GLN A 554 -45.23 4.58 1.91
C GLN A 554 -44.42 4.39 0.62
N ALA A 555 -43.46 5.28 0.39
CA ALA A 555 -42.49 5.18 -0.69
C ALA A 555 -41.46 4.08 -0.35
N LEU A 556 -41.70 2.86 -0.85
CA LEU A 556 -40.83 1.71 -0.60
C LEU A 556 -39.74 1.59 -1.67
N PRO A 557 -38.54 1.09 -1.31
CA PRO A 557 -37.51 0.76 -2.28
C PRO A 557 -38.01 -0.35 -3.21
N ARG A 558 -37.43 -0.40 -4.42
CA ARG A 558 -37.70 -1.50 -5.35
C ARG A 558 -37.26 -2.82 -4.70
N VAL A 559 -38.12 -3.83 -4.74
CA VAL A 559 -37.78 -5.18 -4.26
C VAL A 559 -36.66 -5.73 -5.13
N ARG A 560 -35.47 -5.90 -4.55
CA ARG A 560 -34.33 -6.54 -5.20
C ARG A 560 -34.43 -8.06 -5.01
N PRO A 561 -34.21 -8.86 -6.07
CA PRO A 561 -33.96 -10.28 -5.87
C PRO A 561 -32.65 -10.42 -5.07
N ILE A 562 -32.75 -10.91 -3.84
CA ILE A 562 -31.57 -11.29 -3.06
C ILE A 562 -31.04 -12.58 -3.68
N GLY A 563 -29.96 -12.48 -4.44
CA GLY A 563 -29.18 -13.65 -4.82
C GLY A 563 -28.34 -14.06 -3.61
N GLU A 564 -28.59 -15.23 -3.06
CA GLU A 564 -27.66 -15.84 -2.11
C GLU A 564 -26.41 -16.25 -2.90
N PHE A 565 -25.31 -15.52 -2.74
CA PHE A 565 -24.01 -15.90 -3.27
C PHE A 565 -23.43 -17.01 -2.39
N GLY A 566 -23.36 -18.23 -2.92
CA GLY A 566 -22.56 -19.31 -2.34
C GLY A 566 -21.08 -19.10 -2.64
N SER A 567 -20.19 -19.60 -1.78
CA SER A 567 -18.75 -19.64 -2.05
C SER A 567 -18.47 -20.41 -3.34
N TRP A 568 -17.75 -19.80 -4.27
CA TRP A 568 -17.41 -20.42 -5.56
C TRP A 568 -16.49 -21.63 -5.35
N SER A 569 -17.04 -22.82 -5.56
CA SER A 569 -16.35 -24.09 -5.33
C SER A 569 -15.63 -24.59 -6.58
N THR A 570 -14.73 -25.56 -6.41
CA THR A 570 -14.09 -26.27 -7.52
C THR A 570 -15.12 -26.94 -8.45
N VAL A 571 -16.29 -27.32 -7.92
CA VAL A 571 -17.41 -27.85 -8.72
C VAL A 571 -17.98 -26.78 -9.65
N ASP A 572 -18.09 -25.53 -9.20
CA ASP A 572 -18.61 -24.43 -10.01
C ASP A 572 -17.65 -24.09 -11.17
N ARG A 573 -16.33 -24.16 -10.92
CA ARG A 573 -15.29 -24.05 -11.95
C ARG A 573 -15.36 -25.16 -13.00
N LEU A 574 -15.67 -26.38 -12.59
CA LEU A 574 -15.83 -27.53 -13.50
C LEU A 574 -17.13 -27.41 -14.32
N ALA A 575 -18.21 -26.90 -13.71
CA ALA A 575 -19.48 -26.64 -14.38
C ALA A 575 -19.34 -25.59 -15.50
N GLU A 576 -18.56 -24.52 -15.29
CA GLU A 576 -18.25 -23.54 -16.36
C GLU A 576 -17.53 -24.16 -17.56
N ARG A 577 -16.74 -25.22 -17.33
CA ARG A 577 -16.05 -25.99 -18.38
C ARG A 577 -16.98 -27.01 -19.04
N GLY A 578 -18.26 -27.01 -18.71
CA GLY A 578 -19.28 -27.94 -19.22
C GLY A 578 -19.22 -29.33 -18.58
N ILE A 579 -18.54 -29.49 -17.44
CA ILE A 579 -18.41 -30.76 -16.74
C ILE A 579 -19.43 -30.79 -15.59
N GLU A 580 -20.50 -31.55 -15.77
CA GLU A 580 -21.54 -31.72 -14.76
C GLU A 580 -21.39 -33.06 -14.02
N PHE A 581 -21.70 -33.05 -12.73
CA PHE A 581 -21.64 -34.23 -11.86
C PHE A 581 -23.01 -34.58 -11.30
N GLY A 582 -23.20 -35.85 -10.94
CA GLY A 582 -24.36 -36.26 -10.15
C GLY A 582 -24.35 -35.63 -8.76
N ALA A 583 -25.54 -35.42 -8.19
CA ALA A 583 -25.71 -34.77 -6.88
C ALA A 583 -24.81 -35.31 -5.76
N PRO A 584 -24.56 -36.64 -5.60
CA PRO A 584 -23.69 -37.14 -4.55
C PRO A 584 -22.24 -36.65 -4.65
N LEU A 585 -21.71 -36.54 -5.87
CA LEU A 585 -20.33 -36.08 -6.11
C LEU A 585 -20.22 -34.57 -5.90
N THR A 586 -21.21 -33.81 -6.39
CA THR A 586 -21.30 -32.36 -6.17
C THR A 586 -21.35 -32.01 -4.69
N THR A 587 -22.18 -32.70 -3.91
CA THR A 587 -22.31 -32.45 -2.47
C THR A 587 -21.02 -32.77 -1.73
N ALA A 588 -20.41 -33.93 -2.00
CA ALA A 588 -19.17 -34.34 -1.34
C ALA A 588 -18.00 -33.41 -1.67
N ALA A 589 -17.85 -33.02 -2.95
CA ALA A 589 -16.81 -32.11 -3.38
C ALA A 589 -16.98 -30.71 -2.76
N ARG A 590 -18.19 -30.14 -2.74
CA ARG A 590 -18.44 -28.84 -2.11
C ARG A 590 -18.17 -28.87 -0.60
N ALA A 591 -18.62 -29.91 0.09
CA ALA A 591 -18.40 -30.05 1.52
C ALA A 591 -16.92 -30.22 1.88
N LEU A 592 -16.14 -30.93 1.04
CA LEU A 592 -14.69 -31.03 1.21
C LEU A 592 -13.99 -29.69 0.96
N ASP A 593 -14.35 -28.97 -0.10
CA ASP A 593 -13.77 -27.67 -0.46
C ASP A 593 -13.98 -26.63 0.65
N GLU A 594 -15.20 -26.59 1.21
CA GLU A 594 -15.56 -25.73 2.33
C GLU A 594 -14.75 -26.07 3.60
N ALA A 595 -14.69 -27.36 3.97
CA ALA A 595 -13.94 -27.79 5.14
C ALA A 595 -12.43 -27.56 5.00
N LEU A 596 -11.88 -27.74 3.80
CA LEU A 596 -10.47 -27.48 3.49
C LEU A 596 -10.15 -25.99 3.61
N THR A 597 -11.04 -25.13 3.10
CA THR A 597 -10.90 -23.67 3.21
C THR A 597 -10.97 -23.21 4.68
N ALA A 598 -11.88 -23.77 5.46
CA ALA A 598 -11.99 -23.48 6.89
C ALA A 598 -10.73 -23.91 7.68
N ALA A 599 -10.17 -25.09 7.38
CA ALA A 599 -8.99 -25.59 8.08
C ALA A 599 -7.70 -24.80 7.74
N THR A 600 -7.63 -24.19 6.55
CA THR A 600 -6.44 -23.47 6.06
C THR A 600 -6.46 -21.98 6.37
N SER A 601 -7.63 -21.37 6.58
CA SER A 601 -7.80 -19.92 6.78
C SER A 601 -7.42 -19.38 8.17
N GLY A 602 -6.97 -20.23 9.10
CA GLY A 602 -6.34 -19.79 10.36
C GLY A 602 -7.27 -19.15 11.39
N GLY A 603 -8.59 -19.40 11.32
CA GLY A 603 -9.59 -18.87 12.26
C GLY A 603 -9.47 -19.37 13.71
N THR A 604 -10.21 -18.74 14.62
CA THR A 604 -10.15 -18.97 16.08
C THR A 604 -10.59 -20.36 16.55
N ASP A 605 -11.17 -21.20 15.68
CA ASP A 605 -11.67 -22.55 16.02
C ASP A 605 -11.04 -23.67 15.17
N ARG A 606 -9.71 -23.67 15.12
CA ARG A 606 -8.91 -24.58 14.28
C ARG A 606 -9.18 -26.07 14.55
N SER A 607 -9.38 -26.45 15.82
CA SER A 607 -9.62 -27.86 16.17
C SER A 607 -10.97 -28.38 15.65
N ASP A 608 -12.00 -27.53 15.58
CA ASP A 608 -13.30 -27.93 15.04
C ASP A 608 -13.29 -28.00 13.51
N ALA A 609 -12.57 -27.08 12.86
CA ALA A 609 -12.33 -27.11 11.42
C ALA A 609 -11.53 -28.35 10.99
N GLU A 610 -10.49 -28.72 11.75
CA GLU A 610 -9.67 -29.91 11.51
C GLU A 610 -10.46 -31.23 11.71
N ARG A 611 -11.36 -31.27 12.69
CA ARG A 611 -12.30 -32.38 12.89
C ARG A 611 -13.28 -32.50 11.71
N THR A 612 -13.89 -31.38 11.32
CA THR A 612 -14.82 -31.32 10.19
C THR A 612 -14.14 -31.75 8.89
N LEU A 613 -12.90 -31.32 8.65
CA LEU A 613 -12.12 -31.74 7.49
C LEU A 613 -11.88 -33.26 7.47
N SER A 614 -11.62 -33.88 8.61
CA SER A 614 -11.41 -35.35 8.71
C SER A 614 -12.67 -36.12 8.30
N ASP A 615 -13.85 -35.67 8.75
CA ASP A 615 -15.13 -36.29 8.40
C ASP A 615 -15.44 -36.10 6.91
N ARG A 616 -15.30 -34.87 6.40
CA ARG A 616 -15.57 -34.56 4.98
C ARG A 616 -14.58 -35.22 4.02
N PHE A 617 -13.33 -35.38 4.42
CA PHE A 617 -12.33 -36.11 3.64
C PHE A 617 -12.72 -37.58 3.47
N THR A 618 -13.17 -38.23 4.54
CA THR A 618 -13.56 -39.65 4.49
C THR A 618 -14.81 -39.85 3.61
N GLU A 619 -15.79 -38.94 3.72
CA GLU A 619 -16.99 -38.94 2.87
C GLU A 619 -16.64 -38.71 1.39
N ALA A 620 -15.80 -37.72 1.10
CA ALA A 620 -15.39 -37.39 -0.25
C ALA A 620 -14.55 -38.51 -0.89
N ASP A 621 -13.57 -39.08 -0.18
CA ASP A 621 -12.75 -40.19 -0.66
C ASP A 621 -13.61 -41.41 -1.07
N ALA A 622 -14.60 -41.76 -0.25
CA ALA A 622 -15.51 -42.87 -0.52
C ALA A 622 -16.42 -42.61 -1.74
N VAL A 623 -16.82 -41.36 -1.97
CA VAL A 623 -17.62 -40.97 -3.15
C VAL A 623 -16.76 -40.88 -4.40
N PHE A 624 -15.56 -40.32 -4.29
CA PHE A 624 -14.61 -40.11 -5.38
C PHE A 624 -14.09 -41.44 -5.92
N ALA A 625 -13.81 -42.41 -5.03
CA ALA A 625 -13.38 -43.76 -5.40
C ALA A 625 -14.42 -44.56 -6.21
N ARG A 626 -15.69 -44.14 -6.23
CA ARG A 626 -16.76 -44.77 -7.03
C ARG A 626 -16.89 -44.15 -8.43
N CYS A 627 -16.18 -43.07 -8.70
CA CYS A 627 -16.17 -42.41 -10.00
C CYS A 627 -15.10 -43.06 -10.89
N GLN A 628 -15.47 -43.48 -12.11
CA GLN A 628 -14.52 -44.10 -13.04
C GLN A 628 -13.55 -43.09 -13.67
N ASP A 629 -14.03 -41.86 -13.92
CA ASP A 629 -13.27 -40.79 -14.56
C ASP A 629 -13.34 -39.53 -13.68
N LEU A 630 -12.61 -39.53 -12.55
CA LEU A 630 -12.56 -38.38 -11.67
C LEU A 630 -11.70 -37.26 -12.29
N PRO A 631 -12.20 -36.02 -12.40
CA PRO A 631 -11.39 -34.91 -12.89
C PRO A 631 -10.19 -34.64 -11.99
N ALA A 632 -9.05 -34.32 -12.58
CA ALA A 632 -7.80 -34.02 -11.87
C ALA A 632 -7.96 -32.90 -10.81
N ASP A 633 -8.87 -31.94 -11.03
CA ASP A 633 -9.15 -30.87 -10.09
C ASP A 633 -9.73 -31.40 -8.76
N LEU A 634 -10.57 -32.45 -8.80
CA LEU A 634 -11.14 -33.10 -7.60
C LEU A 634 -10.12 -34.04 -6.94
N GLU A 635 -9.28 -34.72 -7.73
CA GLU A 635 -8.15 -35.50 -7.20
C GLU A 635 -7.17 -34.60 -6.43
N LEU A 636 -6.85 -33.43 -6.97
CA LEU A 636 -5.96 -32.46 -6.34
C LEU A 636 -6.57 -31.90 -5.05
N MET A 637 -7.88 -31.65 -5.03
CA MET A 637 -8.59 -31.23 -3.82
C MET A 637 -8.45 -32.27 -2.71
N LEU A 638 -8.65 -33.55 -3.05
CA LEU A 638 -8.50 -34.66 -2.10
C LEU A 638 -7.05 -34.77 -1.59
N LEU A 639 -6.07 -34.57 -2.47
CA LEU A 639 -4.65 -34.58 -2.12
C LEU A 639 -4.28 -33.42 -1.17
N ARG A 640 -4.77 -32.21 -1.42
CA ARG A 640 -4.55 -31.05 -0.54
C ARG A 640 -5.17 -31.26 0.84
N ALA A 641 -6.37 -31.85 0.90
CA ALA A 641 -6.98 -32.23 2.16
C ALA A 641 -6.12 -33.27 2.92
N ALA A 642 -5.58 -34.27 2.22
CA ALA A 642 -4.66 -35.24 2.80
C ALA A 642 -3.37 -34.58 3.33
N GLU A 643 -2.81 -33.59 2.63
CA GLU A 643 -1.62 -32.85 3.09
C GLU A 643 -1.89 -32.08 4.39
N VAL A 644 -3.03 -31.40 4.49
CA VAL A 644 -3.43 -30.69 5.71
C VAL A 644 -3.65 -31.67 6.85
N LEU A 645 -4.34 -32.80 6.60
CA LEU A 645 -4.59 -33.83 7.60
C LEU A 645 -3.33 -34.57 8.03
N ALA A 646 -2.30 -34.70 7.18
CA ALA A 646 -1.03 -35.32 7.57
C ALA A 646 -0.30 -34.58 8.70
N ARG A 647 -0.63 -33.29 8.91
CA ARG A 647 -0.11 -32.46 10.00
C ARG A 647 -0.99 -32.54 11.26
N ASN A 648 -2.14 -33.21 11.19
CA ASN A 648 -3.12 -33.33 12.27
C ASN A 648 -2.80 -34.53 13.19
N PRO A 649 -2.80 -34.36 14.53
CA PRO A 649 -2.66 -35.45 15.49
C PRO A 649 -3.66 -36.60 15.35
N THR A 650 -4.81 -36.39 14.69
CA THR A 650 -5.81 -37.44 14.45
C THR A 650 -5.46 -38.36 13.28
N ALA A 651 -4.52 -38.01 12.41
CA ALA A 651 -4.08 -38.82 11.27
C ALA A 651 -2.78 -39.60 11.57
N THR A 652 -2.70 -40.26 12.74
CA THR A 652 -1.53 -41.04 13.15
C THR A 652 -1.44 -42.39 12.44
N PRO A 653 -0.23 -42.91 12.19
CA PRO A 653 -0.03 -44.27 11.67
C PRO A 653 -0.74 -45.33 12.52
N GLY A 654 -1.51 -46.22 11.88
CA GLY A 654 -2.26 -47.31 12.52
C GLY A 654 -3.75 -47.02 12.75
N ASN A 655 -4.26 -45.85 12.35
CA ASN A 655 -5.69 -45.61 12.21
C ASN A 655 -6.09 -45.50 10.73
N ALA A 656 -7.35 -45.80 10.40
CA ALA A 656 -7.82 -45.90 9.02
C ALA A 656 -7.67 -44.58 8.23
N LEU A 657 -7.86 -43.44 8.89
CA LEU A 657 -7.68 -42.11 8.30
C LEU A 657 -6.21 -41.86 7.92
N GLY A 658 -5.29 -42.11 8.85
CA GLY A 658 -3.85 -41.94 8.66
C GLY A 658 -3.27 -42.89 7.62
N GLU A 659 -3.74 -44.14 7.57
CA GLU A 659 -3.36 -45.10 6.51
C GLU A 659 -3.83 -44.62 5.13
N ARG A 660 -5.04 -44.07 5.02
CA ARG A 660 -5.57 -43.56 3.74
C ARG A 660 -4.85 -42.29 3.29
N VAL A 661 -4.60 -41.34 4.20
CA VAL A 661 -3.81 -40.14 3.95
C VAL A 661 -2.41 -40.50 3.47
N LEU A 662 -1.75 -41.44 4.16
CA LEU A 662 -0.42 -41.92 3.78
C LEU A 662 -0.42 -42.57 2.39
N ALA A 663 -1.42 -43.40 2.08
CA ALA A 663 -1.56 -44.02 0.77
C ALA A 663 -1.69 -42.98 -0.34
N LEU A 664 -2.59 -42.01 -0.21
CA LEU A 664 -2.78 -40.96 -1.22
C LEU A 664 -1.53 -40.11 -1.45
N LEU A 665 -0.83 -39.71 -0.38
CA LEU A 665 0.40 -38.93 -0.49
C LEU A 665 1.54 -39.76 -1.11
N THR A 666 1.62 -41.05 -0.80
CA THR A 666 2.62 -41.96 -1.38
C THR A 666 2.34 -42.20 -2.86
N ASP A 667 1.08 -42.44 -3.23
CA ASP A 667 0.65 -42.61 -4.62
C ASP A 667 0.93 -41.35 -5.45
N ALA A 668 0.63 -40.16 -4.90
CA ALA A 668 0.94 -38.89 -5.53
C ALA A 668 2.46 -38.68 -5.71
N SER A 669 3.28 -39.07 -4.72
CA SER A 669 4.74 -38.95 -4.80
C SER A 669 5.36 -39.86 -5.89
N ASN A 670 4.70 -40.98 -6.18
CA ASN A 670 5.12 -41.93 -7.21
C ASN A 670 4.53 -41.62 -8.60
N HIS A 671 3.68 -40.60 -8.71
CA HIS A 671 3.07 -40.22 -9.98
C HIS A 671 4.10 -39.56 -10.92
N PRO A 672 4.13 -39.88 -12.22
CA PRO A 672 5.12 -39.34 -13.18
C PRO A 672 5.11 -37.81 -13.33
N ASP A 673 4.05 -37.15 -12.85
CA ASP A 673 3.88 -35.69 -12.85
C ASP A 673 4.06 -35.06 -11.45
N ALA A 674 4.69 -35.74 -10.47
CA ALA A 674 4.84 -35.27 -9.08
C ALA A 674 5.49 -33.87 -8.91
N GLY A 675 6.10 -33.30 -9.96
CA GLY A 675 6.64 -31.93 -9.99
C GLY A 675 5.72 -30.86 -10.62
N LYS A 676 4.54 -31.22 -11.14
CA LYS A 676 3.51 -30.28 -11.64
C LYS A 676 2.36 -30.05 -10.64
N PHE A 677 2.25 -30.91 -9.63
CA PHE A 677 1.12 -30.95 -8.69
C PHE A 677 1.42 -30.32 -7.32
N LEU A 678 2.59 -29.72 -7.13
CA LEU A 678 3.00 -28.97 -5.93
C LEU A 678 3.17 -27.48 -6.23
#